data_AF-A0A8H4V5B6-F1
#
_entry.id   AF-A0A8H4V5B6-F1
#
_cell.length_a   1.000
_cell.length_b   1.000
_cell.length_c   1.000
_cell.angle_alpha   90.00
_cell.angle_beta   90.00
_cell.angle_gamma   90.00
#
_symmetry.space_group_name_H-M   'P 1'
#
loop_
_entity.id
_entity.type
_entity.pdbx_description
1 polymer ?
#
loop_
_entity_poly.entity_id
_entity_poly.type
_entity_poly.pdbx_seq_one_letter_code
_entity_poly.pdbx_strand_id
1 'polypeptide(L)'
;MKHTPDLEAATFALNTIQLQSIFKHFVVAPPALDWGVLRAALGTMDLFLSRIDEFKEAEESQQSESQILNSAQADDALLLVDQDILPGFFSMARCVLSCPRNRTVSAVANLDRASCLEQIVTLSARMGARFTSAGVMRLSDMFKVGKYGLFDGPPHKLGLDQRRSLVLFMSTLLKCGFDDFDDGDFSLSELWVLSLVKPREYLGYEMQLAQELHRRGKDLVKGLVPKTIEGLVVQADYSTNRELFEFAISAMRQWIREAGPSLHKVLVAASSRTLRLVMEQIKGDLATMSREACGHGSYVTFVQGIMSLIKTYGSDFCAVDNFFLQISKEYSPSVQDPNLQVAGLISYGLRLREGDGRSSQQLFFLLFNNIKFAIIKDKMREEVVMLRKGMRNPGIVDFVLGKMLPAIVRACFRSSAALPLLDIYAEALRLVFRKKTVSHELRENDLPLVEVLVRAAVDGLHHMSRSSAVLCGRQLHVVRQTMATLNLLWPCMYAVFASGVESPAWTALFKTLGHVREFVSTAETYLEHLLQTEGRAVEPAKLCAGLGDGPLEGFQFDAEVRSFTGNIVQDIEKSWVVTTQSISVQTPGINRRGAASMQGVEIPTWDTKDMMEDLDGRLREWRWWWQRMYAGECVVEQLESVIF
;
A
#
# COMPACT_ATOMS: atom_id res chain seq x y z
N MET A 1 -43.01 26.38 23.00
CA MET A 1 -42.37 26.01 21.72
C MET A 1 -43.01 24.83 20.99
N LYS A 2 -43.16 23.60 21.54
CA LYS A 2 -43.72 22.47 20.74
C LYS A 2 -45.12 22.70 20.14
N HIS A 3 -45.93 23.56 20.77
CA HIS A 3 -47.31 23.85 20.38
C HIS A 3 -47.50 25.26 19.80
N THR A 4 -46.43 25.99 19.44
CA THR A 4 -46.58 27.34 18.87
C THR A 4 -46.96 27.27 17.39
N PRO A 5 -47.92 28.10 16.93
CA PRO A 5 -48.44 28.08 15.57
C PRO A 5 -47.51 28.74 14.54
N ASP A 6 -46.70 29.72 14.96
CA ASP A 6 -45.83 30.53 14.10
C ASP A 6 -44.42 30.71 14.71
N LEU A 7 -43.50 31.25 13.90
CA LEU A 7 -42.12 31.51 14.31
C LEU A 7 -42.05 32.64 15.34
N GLU A 8 -42.93 33.64 15.25
CA GLU A 8 -43.04 34.75 16.21
C GLU A 8 -43.40 34.28 17.63
N ALA A 9 -44.42 33.42 17.78
CA ALA A 9 -44.74 32.87 19.11
C ALA A 9 -43.66 31.90 19.61
N ALA A 10 -42.92 31.24 18.71
CA ALA A 10 -41.77 30.44 19.10
C ALA A 10 -40.63 31.32 19.65
N THR A 11 -40.33 32.44 19.00
CA THR A 11 -39.33 33.42 19.43
C THR A 11 -39.73 34.07 20.75
N PHE A 12 -41.00 34.43 20.93
CA PHE A 12 -41.51 34.96 22.21
C PHE A 12 -41.45 33.92 23.35
N ALA A 13 -41.65 32.65 23.03
CA ALA A 13 -41.58 31.56 24.01
C ALA A 13 -40.13 31.15 24.38
N LEU A 14 -39.12 31.68 23.69
CA LEU A 14 -37.72 31.38 23.94
C LEU A 14 -37.18 32.24 25.09
N ASN A 15 -36.87 31.63 26.23
CA ASN A 15 -36.27 32.35 27.36
C ASN A 15 -34.75 32.47 27.18
N THR A 16 -34.32 33.50 26.45
CA THR A 16 -32.90 33.77 26.14
C THR A 16 -32.07 34.01 27.40
N ILE A 17 -32.63 34.68 28.41
CA ILE A 17 -31.96 35.00 29.69
C ILE A 17 -31.62 33.73 30.48
N GLN A 18 -32.55 32.78 30.56
CA GLN A 18 -32.30 31.51 31.25
C GLN A 18 -31.25 30.66 30.52
N LEU A 19 -31.31 30.59 29.19
CA LEU A 19 -30.31 29.87 28.39
C LEU A 19 -28.90 30.47 28.55
N GLN A 20 -28.78 31.80 28.48
CA GLN A 20 -27.52 32.50 28.74
C GLN A 20 -26.98 32.21 30.15
N SER A 21 -27.86 32.24 31.16
CA SER A 21 -27.48 31.93 32.53
C SER A 21 -26.92 30.51 32.63
N ILE A 22 -27.64 29.51 32.09
CA ILE A 22 -27.18 28.11 32.09
C ILE A 22 -25.82 27.99 31.40
N PHE A 23 -25.65 28.57 30.20
CA PHE A 23 -24.37 28.46 29.49
C PHE A 23 -23.20 29.09 30.25
N LYS A 24 -23.39 30.24 30.90
CA LYS A 24 -22.35 30.88 31.74
C LYS A 24 -21.85 29.97 32.87
N HIS A 25 -22.70 29.11 33.43
CA HIS A 25 -22.30 28.17 34.50
C HIS A 25 -21.45 26.99 34.00
N PHE A 26 -21.41 26.74 32.69
CA PHE A 26 -20.56 25.72 32.06
C PHE A 26 -19.30 26.31 31.40
N VAL A 27 -19.04 27.62 31.55
CA VAL A 27 -17.84 28.27 31.00
C VAL A 27 -16.59 28.00 31.85
N VAL A 28 -16.74 27.62 33.12
CA VAL A 28 -15.61 27.31 34.03
C VAL A 28 -15.57 25.80 34.32
N ALA A 29 -14.40 25.18 34.16
CA ALA A 29 -14.19 23.77 34.52
C ALA A 29 -13.74 23.64 35.99
N PRO A 30 -14.30 22.70 36.79
CA PRO A 30 -15.39 21.78 36.45
C PRO A 30 -16.77 22.46 36.49
N PRO A 31 -17.73 22.00 35.68
CA PRO A 31 -19.06 22.60 35.62
C PRO A 31 -19.79 22.46 36.96
N ALA A 32 -20.44 23.53 37.40
CA ALA A 32 -21.18 23.59 38.66
C ALA A 32 -22.57 22.95 38.60
N LEU A 33 -23.08 22.65 37.40
CA LEU A 33 -24.44 22.13 37.15
C LEU A 33 -24.40 20.71 36.56
N ASP A 34 -25.48 19.96 36.77
CA ASP A 34 -25.64 18.60 36.23
C ASP A 34 -25.78 18.59 34.70
N TRP A 35 -25.24 17.54 34.06
CA TRP A 35 -25.27 17.35 32.61
C TRP A 35 -26.70 17.24 32.05
N GLY A 36 -27.68 16.81 32.87
CA GLY A 36 -29.08 16.78 32.50
C GLY A 36 -29.68 18.17 32.24
N VAL A 37 -29.26 19.19 32.99
CA VAL A 37 -29.69 20.59 32.79
C VAL A 37 -29.17 21.12 31.47
N LEU A 38 -27.90 20.83 31.14
CA LEU A 38 -27.32 21.19 29.86
C LEU A 38 -28.05 20.51 28.70
N ARG A 39 -28.37 19.22 28.81
CA ARG A 39 -29.15 18.50 27.79
C ARG A 39 -30.52 19.13 27.53
N ALA A 40 -31.23 19.54 28.56
CA ALA A 40 -32.53 20.19 28.42
C ALA A 40 -32.40 21.56 27.72
N ALA A 41 -31.36 22.33 28.05
CA ALA A 41 -31.07 23.60 27.38
C ALA A 41 -30.71 23.41 25.90
N LEU A 42 -29.87 22.42 25.58
CA LEU A 42 -29.51 22.05 24.21
C LEU A 42 -30.73 21.58 23.40
N GLY A 43 -31.59 20.73 23.99
CA GLY A 43 -32.83 20.29 23.33
C GLY A 43 -33.84 21.41 23.10
N THR A 44 -33.84 22.42 23.97
CA THR A 44 -34.66 23.63 23.81
C THR A 44 -34.17 24.46 22.61
N MET A 45 -32.84 24.59 22.45
CA MET A 45 -32.25 25.24 21.28
C MET A 45 -32.45 24.44 19.99
N ASP A 46 -32.31 23.12 20.04
CA ASP A 46 -32.52 22.23 18.89
C ASP A 46 -33.94 22.37 18.34
N LEU A 47 -34.94 22.39 19.22
CA LEU A 47 -36.33 22.58 18.85
C LEU A 47 -36.57 23.95 18.17
N PHE A 48 -35.92 25.00 18.67
CA PHE A 48 -36.05 26.34 18.09
C PHE A 48 -35.40 26.42 16.70
N LEU A 49 -34.19 25.88 16.55
CA LEU A 49 -33.51 25.81 15.24
C LEU A 49 -34.30 24.98 14.22
N SER A 50 -34.91 23.87 14.64
CA SER A 50 -35.76 23.07 13.75
C SER A 50 -37.00 23.84 13.28
N ARG A 51 -37.57 24.72 14.11
CA ARG A 51 -38.66 25.61 13.66
C ARG A 51 -38.20 26.67 12.67
N ILE A 52 -36.99 27.20 12.83
CA ILE A 52 -36.39 28.10 11.84
C ILE A 52 -36.17 27.34 10.52
N ASP A 53 -35.68 26.11 10.59
CA ASP A 53 -35.45 25.25 9.41
C ASP A 53 -36.75 24.93 8.67
N GLU A 54 -37.79 24.47 9.39
CA GLU A 54 -39.13 24.19 8.82
C GLU A 54 -39.72 25.44 8.16
N PHE A 55 -39.51 26.62 8.74
CA PHE A 55 -40.02 27.88 8.21
C PHE A 55 -39.28 28.30 6.94
N LYS A 56 -37.94 28.19 6.89
CA LYS A 56 -37.14 28.47 5.69
C LYS A 56 -37.40 27.47 4.55
N GLU A 57 -37.62 26.19 4.85
CA GLU A 57 -38.00 25.19 3.82
C GLU A 57 -39.39 25.44 3.25
N ALA A 58 -40.35 25.88 4.07
CA ALA A 58 -41.67 26.28 3.61
C ALA A 58 -41.62 27.53 2.69
N GLU A 59 -40.65 28.42 2.90
CA GLU A 59 -40.43 29.64 2.10
C GLU A 59 -39.93 29.34 0.67
N GLU A 60 -39.01 28.38 0.50
CA GLU A 60 -38.49 27.98 -0.82
C GLU A 60 -39.57 27.39 -1.74
N SER A 61 -40.66 26.87 -1.15
CA SER A 61 -41.77 26.24 -1.89
C SER A 61 -42.92 27.19 -2.28
N GLN A 62 -42.92 28.45 -1.83
CA GLN A 62 -44.01 29.42 -2.09
C GLN A 62 -43.56 30.61 -2.96
N GLN A 63 -43.87 30.63 -4.26
CA GLN A 63 -43.56 31.75 -5.18
C GLN A 63 -44.52 32.96 -5.01
N SER A 64 -44.42 33.72 -3.91
CA SER A 64 -45.37 34.80 -3.56
C SER A 64 -44.66 36.01 -2.92
N GLU A 65 -45.26 37.21 -3.00
CA GLU A 65 -44.80 38.45 -2.32
C GLU A 65 -44.66 38.30 -0.79
N SER A 66 -45.29 37.28 -0.20
CA SER A 66 -45.10 36.87 1.19
C SER A 66 -43.69 36.34 1.49
N GLN A 67 -42.87 35.99 0.50
CA GLN A 67 -41.48 35.55 0.69
C GLN A 67 -40.61 36.63 1.33
N ILE A 68 -40.77 37.91 0.94
CA ILE A 68 -39.88 38.98 1.43
C ILE A 68 -40.11 39.27 2.92
N LEU A 69 -41.37 39.25 3.37
CA LEU A 69 -41.72 39.44 4.78
C LEU A 69 -41.33 38.23 5.65
N ASN A 70 -41.48 37.00 5.12
CA ASN A 70 -41.13 35.77 5.83
C ASN A 70 -39.60 35.60 5.93
N SER A 71 -38.85 35.98 4.90
CA SER A 71 -37.38 36.00 4.90
C SER A 71 -36.83 36.92 6.01
N ALA A 72 -37.38 38.13 6.10
CA ALA A 72 -37.02 39.10 7.13
C ALA A 72 -37.31 38.57 8.54
N GLN A 73 -38.43 37.87 8.74
CA GLN A 73 -38.81 37.29 10.04
C GLN A 73 -37.87 36.15 10.48
N ALA A 74 -37.42 35.32 9.53
CA ALA A 74 -36.46 34.25 9.79
C ALA A 74 -35.05 34.81 10.07
N ASP A 75 -34.67 35.89 9.37
CA ASP A 75 -33.39 36.56 9.58
C ASP A 75 -33.36 37.36 10.88
N ASP A 76 -34.47 37.99 11.29
CA ASP A 76 -34.63 38.61 12.60
C ASP A 76 -34.51 37.60 13.74
N ALA A 77 -35.12 36.41 13.58
CA ALA A 77 -34.98 35.31 14.54
C ALA A 77 -33.53 34.79 14.62
N LEU A 78 -32.81 34.74 13.49
CA LEU A 78 -31.38 34.38 13.45
C LEU A 78 -30.50 35.45 14.12
N LEU A 79 -30.80 36.73 13.91
CA LEU A 79 -30.10 37.85 14.54
C LEU A 79 -30.28 37.84 16.07
N LEU A 80 -31.47 37.50 16.57
CA LEU A 80 -31.73 37.36 18.00
C LEU A 80 -30.88 36.22 18.61
N VAL A 81 -30.77 35.08 17.92
CA VAL A 81 -29.88 33.98 18.34
C VAL A 81 -28.42 34.44 18.34
N ASP A 82 -28.01 35.19 17.32
CA ASP A 82 -26.65 35.69 17.16
C ASP A 82 -26.21 36.65 18.27
N GLN A 83 -27.07 37.59 18.65
CA GLN A 83 -26.76 38.60 19.65
C GLN A 83 -26.83 38.04 21.07
N ASP A 84 -27.89 37.29 21.37
CA ASP A 84 -28.19 36.90 22.75
C ASP A 84 -27.65 35.52 23.12
N ILE A 85 -27.60 34.56 22.22
CA ILE A 85 -27.38 33.15 22.62
C ILE A 85 -25.98 32.66 22.25
N LEU A 86 -25.51 32.97 21.05
CA LEU A 86 -24.24 32.43 20.51
C LEU A 86 -23.00 32.71 21.37
N PRO A 87 -22.78 33.91 21.94
CA PRO A 87 -21.57 34.17 22.73
C PRO A 87 -21.46 33.25 23.96
N GLY A 88 -22.58 33.03 24.66
CA GLY A 88 -22.65 32.14 25.81
C GLY A 88 -22.51 30.67 25.40
N PHE A 89 -23.18 30.29 24.32
CA PHE A 89 -23.15 28.92 23.80
C PHE A 89 -21.75 28.49 23.33
N PHE A 90 -21.07 29.28 22.49
CA PHE A 90 -19.74 28.92 21.97
C PHE A 90 -18.66 28.95 23.06
N SER A 91 -18.77 29.86 24.05
CA SER A 91 -17.88 29.87 25.21
C SER A 91 -18.04 28.60 26.05
N MET A 92 -19.28 28.13 26.25
CA MET A 92 -19.57 26.88 26.93
C MET A 92 -19.06 25.68 26.10
N ALA A 93 -19.36 25.66 24.80
CA ALA A 93 -18.97 24.58 23.91
C ALA A 93 -17.46 24.37 23.90
N ARG A 94 -16.67 25.45 23.84
CA ARG A 94 -15.20 25.40 23.91
C ARG A 94 -14.71 24.81 25.24
N CYS A 95 -15.28 25.24 26.37
CA CYS A 95 -14.92 24.71 27.68
C CYS A 95 -15.23 23.21 27.80
N VAL A 96 -16.39 22.77 27.32
CA VAL A 96 -16.83 21.36 27.37
C VAL A 96 -15.99 20.48 26.44
N LEU A 97 -15.65 20.98 25.24
CA LEU A 97 -14.81 20.29 24.25
C LEU A 97 -13.35 20.17 24.67
N SER A 98 -12.81 21.17 25.38
CA SER A 98 -11.42 21.19 25.86
C SER A 98 -11.24 20.51 27.21
N CYS A 99 -12.33 20.11 27.88
CA CYS A 99 -12.27 19.41 29.17
C CYS A 99 -11.80 17.95 28.95
N PRO A 100 -10.75 17.45 29.63
CA PRO A 100 -10.32 16.06 29.50
C PRO A 100 -11.36 15.06 30.01
N ARG A 101 -11.34 13.84 29.49
CA ARG A 101 -12.18 12.75 30.00
C ARG A 101 -11.64 12.26 31.35
N ASN A 102 -12.33 12.59 32.44
CA ASN A 102 -11.97 12.06 33.77
C ASN A 102 -12.42 10.61 33.92
N ARG A 103 -11.46 9.67 33.91
CA ARG A 103 -11.68 8.23 34.11
C ARG A 103 -12.21 7.88 35.52
N THR A 104 -12.25 8.84 36.44
CA THR A 104 -12.73 8.71 37.83
C THR A 104 -14.22 8.98 38.03
N VAL A 105 -14.92 9.45 36.99
CA VAL A 105 -16.36 9.80 37.04
C VAL A 105 -17.22 8.58 36.67
N SER A 106 -18.44 8.47 37.22
CA SER A 106 -19.36 7.35 36.96
C SER A 106 -19.64 7.11 35.47
N ALA A 107 -19.92 5.86 35.09
CA ALA A 107 -20.20 5.49 33.70
C ALA A 107 -21.41 6.24 33.11
N VAL A 108 -22.43 6.52 33.93
CA VAL A 108 -23.65 7.24 33.53
C VAL A 108 -23.34 8.70 33.22
N ALA A 109 -22.59 9.39 34.08
CA ALA A 109 -22.19 10.78 33.82
C ALA A 109 -21.27 10.93 32.60
N ASN A 110 -20.47 9.90 32.28
CA ASN A 110 -19.67 9.85 31.05
C ASN A 110 -20.53 9.66 29.78
N LEU A 111 -21.57 8.81 29.84
CA LEU A 111 -22.56 8.66 28.77
C LEU A 111 -23.34 9.97 28.56
N ASP A 112 -23.76 10.59 29.65
CA ASP A 112 -24.52 11.83 29.61
C ASP A 112 -23.72 12.97 29.00
N ARG A 113 -22.46 13.08 29.39
CA ARG A 113 -21.50 14.02 28.82
C ARG A 113 -21.25 13.77 27.34
N ALA A 114 -21.09 12.51 26.91
CA ALA A 114 -20.88 12.18 25.50
C ALA A 114 -22.09 12.59 24.64
N SER A 115 -23.31 12.35 25.13
CA SER A 115 -24.54 12.78 24.45
C SER A 115 -24.65 14.31 24.37
N CYS A 116 -24.31 15.04 25.44
CA CYS A 116 -24.29 16.51 25.41
C CYS A 116 -23.24 17.04 24.43
N LEU A 117 -22.07 16.41 24.36
CA LEU A 117 -20.99 16.79 23.44
C LEU A 117 -21.39 16.57 21.98
N GLU A 118 -22.05 15.46 21.66
CA GLU A 118 -22.64 15.23 20.33
C GLU A 118 -23.67 16.30 19.97
N GLN A 119 -24.59 16.60 20.89
CA GLN A 119 -25.62 17.62 20.68
C GLN A 119 -25.03 19.02 20.46
N ILE A 120 -24.03 19.42 21.26
CA ILE A 120 -23.32 20.69 21.09
C ILE A 120 -22.73 20.78 19.69
N VAL A 121 -22.01 19.74 19.26
CA VAL A 121 -21.33 19.72 17.95
C VAL A 121 -22.32 19.74 16.80
N THR A 122 -23.41 18.98 16.88
CA THR A 122 -24.47 18.97 15.86
C THR A 122 -25.16 20.33 15.76
N LEU A 123 -25.49 20.95 16.91
CA LEU A 123 -26.09 22.28 16.95
C LEU A 123 -25.14 23.35 16.40
N SER A 124 -23.86 23.32 16.80
CA SER A 124 -22.84 24.21 16.26
C SER A 124 -22.69 24.09 14.75
N ALA A 125 -22.75 22.88 14.19
CA ALA A 125 -22.69 22.65 12.75
C ALA A 125 -23.93 23.20 12.02
N ARG A 126 -25.14 22.91 12.54
CA ARG A 126 -26.40 23.45 11.99
C ARG A 126 -26.40 24.98 11.98
N MET A 127 -26.02 25.57 13.11
CA MET A 127 -25.84 27.01 13.24
C MET A 127 -24.81 27.54 12.24
N GLY A 128 -23.63 26.93 12.17
CA GLY A 128 -22.58 27.34 11.24
C GLY A 128 -23.03 27.35 9.79
N ALA A 129 -23.69 26.28 9.32
CA ALA A 129 -24.24 26.22 7.97
C ALA A 129 -25.25 27.35 7.70
N ARG A 130 -26.16 27.61 8.65
CA ARG A 130 -27.19 28.66 8.50
C ARG A 130 -26.61 30.06 8.55
N PHE A 131 -25.72 30.37 9.50
CA PHE A 131 -25.09 31.69 9.61
C PHE A 131 -24.16 32.00 8.43
N THR A 132 -23.51 30.99 7.85
CA THR A 132 -22.74 31.20 6.62
C THR A 132 -23.64 31.35 5.40
N SER A 133 -24.75 30.61 5.30
CA SER A 133 -25.74 30.83 4.23
C SER A 133 -26.39 32.22 4.28
N ALA A 134 -26.54 32.78 5.48
CA ALA A 134 -27.05 34.14 5.71
C ALA A 134 -25.95 35.23 5.60
N GLY A 135 -24.69 34.85 5.33
CA GLY A 135 -23.57 35.79 5.19
C GLY A 135 -23.08 36.46 6.49
N VAL A 136 -23.58 36.02 7.65
CA VAL A 136 -23.28 36.60 8.98
C VAL A 136 -21.90 36.16 9.49
N MET A 137 -21.43 34.98 9.07
CA MET A 137 -20.19 34.36 9.55
C MET A 137 -19.49 33.57 8.44
N ARG A 138 -18.16 33.58 8.42
CA ARG A 138 -17.37 32.68 7.56
C ARG A 138 -17.01 31.41 8.31
N LEU A 139 -16.88 30.27 7.60
CA LEU A 139 -16.48 29.01 8.23
C LEU A 139 -15.15 29.13 9.01
N SER A 140 -14.21 29.94 8.51
CA SER A 140 -12.92 30.17 9.17
C SER A 140 -13.04 30.78 10.58
N ASP A 141 -14.14 31.48 10.87
CA ASP A 141 -14.37 32.13 12.17
C ASP A 141 -14.64 31.10 13.29
N MET A 142 -15.08 29.89 12.93
CA MET A 142 -15.29 28.79 13.88
C MET A 142 -13.99 28.08 14.30
N PHE A 143 -12.91 28.28 13.54
CA PHE A 143 -11.57 27.74 13.81
C PHE A 143 -10.59 28.79 14.38
N LYS A 144 -11.04 30.04 14.48
CA LYS A 144 -10.28 31.16 15.05
C LYS A 144 -10.81 31.50 16.44
N VAL A 145 -9.95 32.06 17.27
CA VAL A 145 -10.34 32.59 18.58
C VAL A 145 -11.23 33.81 18.35
N GLY A 146 -12.52 33.70 18.70
CA GLY A 146 -13.51 34.74 18.45
C GLY A 146 -14.90 34.39 18.97
N LYS A 147 -15.88 35.21 18.60
CA LYS A 147 -17.30 35.07 19.01
C LYS A 147 -17.89 33.69 18.66
N TYR A 148 -17.48 33.12 17.53
CA TYR A 148 -17.98 31.84 17.00
C TYR A 148 -16.98 30.69 17.11
N GLY A 149 -15.82 30.92 17.74
CA GLY A 149 -14.73 29.95 17.77
C GLY A 149 -15.09 28.69 18.55
N LEU A 150 -15.28 27.58 17.85
CA LEU A 150 -15.56 26.27 18.46
C LEU A 150 -14.26 25.49 18.71
N PHE A 151 -13.30 25.61 17.79
CA PHE A 151 -12.02 24.91 17.82
C PHE A 151 -10.87 25.89 18.05
N ASP A 152 -9.85 25.46 18.81
CA ASP A 152 -8.72 26.31 19.22
C ASP A 152 -7.60 26.39 18.15
N GLY A 153 -7.92 26.11 16.89
CA GLY A 153 -6.96 26.19 15.79
C GLY A 153 -7.33 25.37 14.55
N PRO A 154 -6.41 25.27 13.58
CA PRO A 154 -6.65 24.53 12.35
C PRO A 154 -6.74 23.02 12.62
N PRO A 155 -7.47 22.26 11.77
CA PRO A 155 -7.74 20.82 11.98
C PRO A 155 -6.54 19.94 12.36
N HIS A 156 -5.36 20.25 11.82
CA HIS A 156 -4.12 19.49 12.05
C HIS A 156 -3.43 19.78 13.39
N LYS A 157 -3.82 20.83 14.13
CA LYS A 157 -3.24 21.20 15.44
C LYS A 157 -4.17 20.92 16.62
N LEU A 158 -5.35 20.37 16.37
CA LEU A 158 -6.34 20.13 17.41
C LEU A 158 -5.98 18.95 18.31
N GLY A 159 -6.38 19.04 19.58
CA GLY A 159 -6.25 17.95 20.54
C GLY A 159 -7.04 16.69 20.11
N LEU A 160 -6.70 15.54 20.70
CA LEU A 160 -7.32 14.25 20.36
C LEU A 160 -8.85 14.25 20.57
N ASP A 161 -9.32 14.79 21.70
CA ASP A 161 -10.76 14.90 22.02
C ASP A 161 -11.50 15.82 21.03
N GLN A 162 -10.92 16.98 20.71
CA GLN A 162 -11.49 17.93 19.75
C GLN A 162 -11.53 17.35 18.32
N ARG A 163 -10.57 16.50 17.95
CA ARG A 163 -10.53 15.82 16.64
C ARG A 163 -11.62 14.77 16.45
N ARG A 164 -12.11 14.15 17.53
CA ARG A 164 -13.29 13.28 17.46
C ARG A 164 -14.53 14.11 17.12
N SER A 165 -14.72 15.22 17.84
CA SER A 165 -15.81 16.17 17.61
C SER A 165 -15.77 16.83 16.23
N LEU A 166 -14.57 17.10 15.70
CA LEU A 166 -14.41 17.68 14.37
C LEU A 166 -15.03 16.80 13.27
N VAL A 167 -14.89 15.48 13.35
CA VAL A 167 -15.44 14.58 12.31
C VAL A 167 -16.97 14.60 12.33
N LEU A 168 -17.58 14.64 13.51
CA LEU A 168 -19.03 14.79 13.66
C LEU A 168 -19.51 16.16 13.16
N PHE A 169 -18.76 17.22 13.48
CA PHE A 169 -19.02 18.58 13.01
C PHE A 169 -19.06 18.65 11.48
N MET A 170 -18.03 18.12 10.82
CA MET A 170 -17.93 18.11 9.35
C MET A 170 -18.99 17.23 8.70
N SER A 171 -19.29 16.06 9.27
CA SER A 171 -20.39 15.20 8.77
C SER A 171 -21.74 15.92 8.87
N THR A 172 -21.99 16.65 9.95
CA THR A 172 -23.23 17.40 10.14
C THR A 172 -23.31 18.62 9.21
N LEU A 173 -22.21 19.37 9.01
CA LEU A 173 -22.18 20.47 8.04
C LEU A 173 -22.52 20.00 6.63
N LEU A 174 -21.94 18.87 6.20
CA LEU A 174 -22.26 18.25 4.91
C LEU A 174 -23.73 17.82 4.87
N LYS A 175 -24.28 17.22 5.95
CA LYS A 175 -25.72 16.89 6.02
C LYS A 175 -26.61 18.11 5.81
N CYS A 176 -26.25 19.25 6.41
CA CYS A 176 -26.94 20.53 6.30
C CYS A 176 -26.76 21.24 4.95
N GLY A 177 -25.95 20.68 4.03
CA GLY A 177 -25.79 21.19 2.67
C GLY A 177 -24.82 22.35 2.50
N PHE A 178 -23.81 22.40 3.36
CA PHE A 178 -22.71 23.35 3.20
C PHE A 178 -21.68 22.84 2.18
N ASP A 179 -21.41 23.63 1.12
CA ASP A 179 -20.56 23.25 -0.01
C ASP A 179 -19.33 24.16 -0.24
N ASP A 180 -19.22 25.29 0.49
CA ASP A 180 -18.17 26.29 0.32
C ASP A 180 -17.04 26.13 1.36
N PHE A 181 -16.10 25.23 1.05
CA PHE A 181 -14.94 24.97 1.91
C PHE A 181 -13.68 25.75 1.49
N ASP A 182 -13.78 26.65 0.51
CA ASP A 182 -12.62 27.34 -0.07
C ASP A 182 -12.04 28.42 0.87
N ASP A 183 -12.86 28.90 1.82
CA ASP A 183 -12.47 29.87 2.86
C ASP A 183 -11.66 29.26 4.02
N GLY A 184 -11.52 27.94 4.08
CA GLY A 184 -10.71 27.24 5.08
C GLY A 184 -9.24 27.11 4.66
N ASP A 185 -8.31 27.26 5.60
CA ASP A 185 -6.87 26.95 5.38
C ASP A 185 -6.58 25.45 5.11
N PHE A 186 -7.63 24.64 4.85
CA PHE A 186 -7.61 23.19 4.70
C PHE A 186 -8.54 22.74 3.57
N SER A 187 -8.16 21.65 2.89
CA SER A 187 -9.03 20.98 1.92
C SER A 187 -9.84 19.85 2.56
N LEU A 188 -11.00 19.55 1.98
CA LEU A 188 -11.87 18.47 2.45
C LEU A 188 -11.21 17.08 2.33
N SER A 189 -10.38 16.90 1.30
CA SER A 189 -9.57 15.69 1.11
C SER A 189 -8.45 15.56 2.15
N GLU A 190 -7.78 16.66 2.51
CA GLU A 190 -6.84 16.68 3.63
C GLU A 190 -7.52 16.27 4.94
N LEU A 191 -8.68 16.85 5.23
CA LEU A 191 -9.43 16.57 6.47
C LEU A 191 -9.89 15.11 6.53
N TRP A 192 -10.35 14.55 5.40
CA TRP A 192 -10.70 13.13 5.31
C TRP A 192 -9.52 12.23 5.67
N VAL A 193 -8.36 12.42 5.03
CA VAL A 193 -7.19 11.56 5.29
C VAL A 193 -6.67 11.73 6.71
N LEU A 194 -6.65 12.95 7.26
CA LEU A 194 -6.26 13.19 8.66
C LEU A 194 -7.21 12.53 9.66
N SER A 195 -8.49 12.35 9.30
CA SER A 195 -9.48 11.72 10.16
C SER A 195 -9.25 10.22 10.37
N LEU A 196 -8.63 9.55 9.39
CA LEU A 196 -8.44 8.09 9.40
C LEU A 196 -7.33 7.62 10.37
N VAL A 197 -6.42 8.52 10.75
CA VAL A 197 -5.13 8.15 11.35
C VAL A 197 -5.08 8.36 12.88
N LYS A 198 -6.24 8.38 13.54
CA LYS A 198 -6.35 8.64 14.98
C LYS A 198 -6.19 7.38 15.84
N PRO A 199 -5.85 7.51 17.14
CA PRO A 199 -5.91 6.41 18.09
C PRO A 199 -7.34 5.92 18.34
N ARG A 200 -7.50 4.63 18.65
CA ARG A 200 -8.78 3.89 18.71
C ARG A 200 -9.80 4.52 19.66
N GLU A 201 -9.37 5.07 20.79
CA GLU A 201 -10.27 5.69 21.78
C GLU A 201 -10.99 6.93 21.25
N TYR A 202 -10.48 7.53 20.16
CA TYR A 202 -10.97 8.76 19.55
C TYR A 202 -11.63 8.54 18.18
N LEU A 203 -11.71 7.29 17.72
CA LEU A 203 -12.48 6.90 16.53
C LEU A 203 -13.97 6.80 16.88
N GLY A 204 -14.85 7.17 15.95
CA GLY A 204 -16.29 6.99 16.12
C GLY A 204 -17.15 7.45 14.95
N TYR A 205 -16.82 8.57 14.31
CA TYR A 205 -17.70 9.20 13.31
C TYR A 205 -17.13 9.17 11.89
N GLU A 206 -16.01 8.50 11.66
CA GLU A 206 -15.29 8.45 10.38
C GLU A 206 -16.16 7.84 9.27
N MET A 207 -16.91 6.78 9.58
CA MET A 207 -17.82 6.15 8.61
C MET A 207 -19.00 7.06 8.22
N GLN A 208 -19.53 7.83 9.18
CA GLN A 208 -20.59 8.80 8.92
C GLN A 208 -20.07 9.96 8.04
N LEU A 209 -18.83 10.40 8.26
CA LEU A 209 -18.20 11.37 7.39
C LEU A 209 -18.00 10.79 5.97
N ALA A 210 -17.53 9.55 5.85
CA ALA A 210 -17.34 8.88 4.57
C ALA A 210 -18.63 8.82 3.74
N GLN A 211 -19.76 8.45 4.37
CA GLN A 211 -21.06 8.38 3.72
C GLN A 211 -21.52 9.75 3.22
N GLU A 212 -21.37 10.80 4.02
CA GLU A 212 -21.76 12.16 3.61
C GLU A 212 -20.84 12.73 2.53
N LEU A 213 -19.54 12.44 2.61
CA LEU A 213 -18.58 12.78 1.55
C LEU A 213 -18.89 12.06 0.24
N HIS A 214 -19.39 10.81 0.29
CA HIS A 214 -19.82 10.09 -0.90
C HIS A 214 -21.12 10.68 -1.48
N ARG A 215 -22.10 10.95 -0.61
CA ARG A 215 -23.43 11.45 -0.99
C ARG A 215 -23.37 12.82 -1.65
N ARG A 216 -22.48 13.70 -1.18
CA ARG A 216 -22.38 15.10 -1.66
C ARG A 216 -21.11 15.44 -2.42
N GLY A 217 -20.12 14.55 -2.46
CA GLY A 217 -18.77 14.88 -2.93
C GLY A 217 -18.72 15.45 -4.35
N LYS A 218 -18.11 16.64 -4.50
CA LYS A 218 -17.48 17.12 -5.74
C LYS A 218 -16.53 16.02 -6.28
N ASP A 219 -16.32 15.95 -7.60
CA ASP A 219 -15.61 14.84 -8.29
C ASP A 219 -14.27 14.41 -7.63
N LEU A 220 -13.57 15.35 -6.98
CA LEU A 220 -12.31 15.18 -6.26
C LEU A 220 -12.39 14.50 -4.88
N VAL A 221 -13.57 14.18 -4.36
CA VAL A 221 -13.72 13.45 -3.09
C VAL A 221 -14.41 12.11 -3.30
N LYS A 222 -15.26 12.03 -4.33
CA LYS A 222 -15.98 10.81 -4.72
C LYS A 222 -15.06 9.63 -5.05
N GLY A 223 -13.85 9.89 -5.54
CA GLY A 223 -12.84 8.85 -5.79
C GLY A 223 -11.99 8.46 -4.58
N LEU A 224 -12.04 9.19 -3.44
CA LEU A 224 -11.30 8.85 -2.21
C LEU A 224 -12.10 7.96 -1.24
N VAL A 225 -13.38 7.75 -1.51
CA VAL A 225 -14.27 6.93 -0.68
C VAL A 225 -14.84 5.77 -1.51
N PRO A 226 -14.67 4.51 -1.08
CA PRO A 226 -15.26 3.35 -1.76
C PRO A 226 -16.79 3.44 -1.88
N LYS A 227 -17.33 3.10 -3.05
CA LYS A 227 -18.80 3.03 -3.29
C LYS A 227 -19.51 2.03 -2.36
N THR A 228 -18.80 1.03 -1.86
CA THR A 228 -19.32 -0.06 -1.02
C THR A 228 -19.76 0.41 0.38
N ILE A 229 -19.51 1.67 0.75
CA ILE A 229 -19.79 2.21 2.10
C ILE A 229 -21.24 2.69 2.26
N GLU A 230 -22.00 2.83 1.17
CA GLU A 230 -23.42 3.16 1.24
C GLU A 230 -24.20 2.06 1.97
N GLY A 231 -24.75 2.40 3.15
CA GLY A 231 -25.60 1.51 3.94
C GLY A 231 -24.90 0.61 4.98
N LEU A 232 -23.56 0.62 5.06
CA LEU A 232 -22.83 -0.13 6.10
C LEU A 232 -22.67 0.69 7.39
N VAL A 233 -23.30 0.22 8.48
CA VAL A 233 -23.05 0.71 9.84
C VAL A 233 -21.99 -0.17 10.49
N VAL A 234 -20.73 0.01 10.08
CA VAL A 234 -19.58 -0.68 10.70
C VAL A 234 -18.90 0.26 11.68
N GLN A 235 -18.63 -0.21 12.89
CA GLN A 235 -17.84 0.54 13.87
C GLN A 235 -16.41 0.76 13.33
N ALA A 236 -15.91 1.99 13.44
CA ALA A 236 -14.56 2.33 12.99
C ALA A 236 -13.53 1.49 13.76
N ASP A 237 -12.84 0.60 13.04
CA ASP A 237 -11.70 -0.16 13.54
C ASP A 237 -10.44 0.19 12.77
N TYR A 238 -9.28 -0.10 13.35
CA TYR A 238 -7.99 0.10 12.68
C TYR A 238 -7.86 -0.68 11.38
N SER A 239 -8.48 -1.86 11.28
CA SER A 239 -8.54 -2.63 10.03
C SER A 239 -9.27 -1.86 8.93
N THR A 240 -10.50 -1.41 9.21
CA THR A 240 -11.31 -0.62 8.28
C THR A 240 -10.65 0.71 7.91
N ASN A 241 -10.11 1.45 8.88
CA ASN A 241 -9.44 2.73 8.60
C ASN A 241 -8.18 2.56 7.76
N ARG A 242 -7.46 1.44 7.93
CA ARG A 242 -6.30 1.13 7.11
C ARG A 242 -6.69 0.85 5.66
N GLU A 243 -7.77 0.12 5.43
CA GLU A 243 -8.31 -0.15 4.08
C GLU A 243 -8.82 1.14 3.42
N LEU A 244 -9.53 1.99 4.18
CA LEU A 244 -9.97 3.31 3.70
C LEU A 244 -8.78 4.20 3.33
N PHE A 245 -7.70 4.15 4.12
CA PHE A 245 -6.48 4.89 3.82
C PHE A 245 -5.76 4.33 2.58
N GLU A 246 -5.69 3.02 2.43
CA GLU A 246 -5.15 2.35 1.23
C GLU A 246 -5.92 2.76 -0.03
N PHE A 247 -7.25 2.77 0.04
CA PHE A 247 -8.08 3.24 -1.05
C PHE A 247 -7.81 4.73 -1.36
N ALA A 248 -7.79 5.59 -0.34
CA ALA A 248 -7.54 7.02 -0.51
C ALA A 248 -6.18 7.30 -1.18
N ILE A 249 -5.10 6.65 -0.73
CA ILE A 249 -3.78 6.88 -1.31
C ILE A 249 -3.66 6.29 -2.73
N SER A 250 -4.35 5.17 -3.01
CA SER A 250 -4.40 4.60 -4.36
C SER A 250 -5.14 5.51 -5.35
N ALA A 251 -6.23 6.16 -4.90
CA ALA A 251 -6.97 7.13 -5.69
C ALA A 251 -6.14 8.41 -5.94
N MET A 252 -5.43 8.93 -4.93
CA MET A 252 -4.50 10.05 -5.11
C MET A 252 -3.45 9.73 -6.19
N ARG A 253 -2.87 8.53 -6.16
CA ARG A 253 -1.91 8.07 -7.15
C ARG A 253 -2.53 7.98 -8.55
N GLN A 254 -3.75 7.47 -8.66
CA GLN A 254 -4.48 7.39 -9.93
C GLN A 254 -4.80 8.78 -10.50
N TRP A 255 -5.22 9.73 -9.68
CA TRP A 255 -5.48 11.10 -10.12
C TRP A 255 -4.24 11.84 -10.58
N ILE A 256 -3.13 11.68 -9.87
CA ILE A 256 -1.84 12.25 -10.30
C ILE A 256 -1.48 11.70 -11.68
N ARG A 257 -1.72 10.41 -11.93
CA ARG A 257 -1.46 9.76 -13.22
C ARG A 257 -2.35 10.25 -14.36
N GLU A 258 -3.65 10.41 -14.10
CA GLU A 258 -4.64 10.81 -15.10
C GLU A 258 -4.61 12.32 -15.38
N ALA A 259 -3.96 13.11 -14.52
CA ALA A 259 -3.88 14.56 -14.65
C ALA A 259 -2.87 15.01 -15.72
N GLY A 260 -3.25 16.03 -16.50
CA GLY A 260 -2.34 16.73 -17.42
C GLY A 260 -1.19 17.46 -16.71
N PRO A 261 -0.14 17.89 -17.42
CA PRO A 261 1.13 18.35 -16.83
C PRO A 261 1.02 19.57 -15.89
N SER A 262 0.04 20.46 -16.10
CA SER A 262 -0.24 21.59 -15.20
C SER A 262 -0.92 21.15 -13.91
N LEU A 263 -1.97 20.32 -14.01
CA LEU A 263 -2.74 19.78 -12.89
C LEU A 263 -1.93 18.77 -12.07
N HIS A 264 -1.05 18.00 -12.73
CA HIS A 264 -0.14 17.04 -12.11
C HIS A 264 0.72 17.70 -11.02
N LYS A 265 1.34 18.86 -11.30
CA LYS A 265 2.17 19.57 -10.31
C LYS A 265 1.36 20.01 -9.09
N VAL A 266 0.13 20.48 -9.32
CA VAL A 266 -0.78 20.93 -8.25
C VAL A 266 -1.23 19.75 -7.38
N LEU A 267 -1.66 18.64 -7.99
CA LEU A 267 -2.10 17.44 -7.27
C LEU A 267 -0.96 16.76 -6.51
N VAL A 268 0.25 16.74 -7.06
CA VAL A 268 1.45 16.26 -6.36
C VAL A 268 1.75 17.13 -5.14
N ALA A 269 1.71 18.46 -5.29
CA ALA A 269 1.95 19.38 -4.17
C ALA A 269 0.89 19.23 -3.08
N ALA A 270 -0.39 19.15 -3.44
CA ALA A 270 -1.50 18.95 -2.52
C ALA A 270 -1.40 17.60 -1.79
N SER A 271 -1.25 16.50 -2.53
CA SER A 271 -1.17 15.16 -1.94
C SER A 271 0.08 15.00 -1.05
N SER A 272 1.21 15.61 -1.44
CA SER A 272 2.44 15.64 -0.63
C SER A 272 2.27 16.45 0.66
N ARG A 273 1.50 17.55 0.61
CA ARG A 273 1.14 18.34 1.80
C ARG A 273 0.26 17.53 2.75
N THR A 274 -0.78 16.87 2.23
CA THR A 274 -1.66 16.00 3.03
C THR A 274 -0.89 14.92 3.77
N LEU A 275 -0.03 14.17 3.06
CA LEU A 275 0.73 13.07 3.68
C LEU A 275 1.77 13.57 4.70
N ARG A 276 2.37 14.74 4.49
CA ARG A 276 3.25 15.36 5.49
C ARG A 276 2.49 15.75 6.77
N LEU A 277 1.30 16.34 6.63
CA LEU A 277 0.45 16.66 7.77
C LEU A 277 0.03 15.40 8.53
N VAL A 278 -0.28 14.31 7.83
CA VAL A 278 -0.58 13.00 8.44
C VAL A 278 0.61 12.50 9.27
N MET A 279 1.82 12.55 8.72
CA MET A 279 3.03 12.13 9.44
C MET A 279 3.29 12.98 10.69
N GLU A 280 3.14 14.31 10.60
CA GLU A 280 3.29 15.20 11.75
C GLU A 280 2.22 14.95 12.83
N GLN A 281 0.97 14.70 12.41
CA GLN A 281 -0.10 14.38 13.33
C GLN A 281 0.17 13.07 14.08
N ILE A 282 0.62 12.03 13.37
CA ILE A 282 1.01 10.75 14.00
C ILE A 282 2.12 10.95 15.03
N LYS A 283 3.14 11.78 14.74
CA LYS A 283 4.22 12.05 15.69
C LYS A 283 3.68 12.69 16.98
N GLY A 284 2.77 13.66 16.85
CA GLY A 284 2.10 14.27 18.00
C GLY A 284 1.24 13.28 18.79
N ASP A 285 0.53 12.40 18.10
CA ASP A 285 -0.32 11.37 18.70
C ASP A 285 0.50 10.31 19.45
N LEU A 286 1.61 9.86 18.87
CA LEU A 286 2.55 8.95 19.52
C LEU A 286 3.20 9.56 20.76
N ALA A 287 3.56 10.85 20.72
CA ALA A 287 4.12 11.56 21.88
C ALA A 287 3.11 11.72 23.02
N THR A 288 1.82 11.82 22.70
CA THR A 288 0.74 11.89 23.69
C THR A 288 0.42 10.52 24.27
N MET A 289 0.32 9.50 23.41
CA MET A 289 0.02 8.12 23.81
C MET A 289 1.19 7.40 24.50
N SER A 290 2.45 7.79 24.27
CA SER A 290 3.58 7.20 25.01
C SER A 290 3.51 7.47 26.53
N ARG A 291 2.73 8.49 26.94
CA ARG A 291 2.42 8.79 28.34
C ARG A 291 1.29 7.93 28.90
N GLU A 292 0.49 7.31 28.03
CA GLU A 292 -0.64 6.44 28.36
C GLU A 292 -0.36 5.00 27.92
N ALA A 293 0.09 4.15 28.85
CA ALA A 293 0.56 2.80 28.52
C ALA A 293 -0.52 1.88 27.89
N CYS A 294 -1.81 2.16 28.10
CA CYS A 294 -2.91 1.38 27.55
C CYS A 294 -3.18 1.80 26.10
N GLY A 295 -2.96 0.91 25.14
CA GLY A 295 -3.29 1.15 23.71
C GLY A 295 -2.15 1.68 22.83
N HIS A 296 -1.01 2.06 23.41
CA HIS A 296 0.16 2.52 22.64
C HIS A 296 0.65 1.46 21.63
N GLY A 297 0.76 0.19 22.04
CA GLY A 297 1.26 -0.88 21.16
C GLY A 297 0.37 -1.19 19.94
N SER A 298 -0.95 -1.10 20.10
CA SER A 298 -1.89 -1.31 18.99
C SER A 298 -1.85 -0.14 18.00
N TYR A 299 -1.71 1.10 18.50
CA TYR A 299 -1.54 2.27 17.65
C TYR A 299 -0.21 2.26 16.89
N VAL A 300 0.90 1.83 17.51
CA VAL A 300 2.19 1.66 16.81
C VAL A 300 2.07 0.66 15.66
N THR A 301 1.39 -0.48 15.87
CA THR A 301 1.17 -1.48 14.82
C THR A 301 0.33 -0.92 13.67
N PHE A 302 -0.70 -0.12 13.99
CA PHE A 302 -1.51 0.57 12.99
C PHE A 302 -0.68 1.59 12.18
N VAL A 303 0.12 2.42 12.86
CA VAL A 303 1.01 3.40 12.23
C VAL A 303 2.03 2.73 11.31
N GLN A 304 2.62 1.60 11.72
CA GLN A 304 3.52 0.82 10.85
C GLN A 304 2.81 0.41 9.54
N GLY A 305 1.53 0.02 9.63
CA GLY A 305 0.69 -0.28 8.46
C GLY A 305 0.48 0.94 7.56
N ILE A 306 0.15 2.11 8.13
CA ILE A 306 -0.04 3.36 7.39
C ILE A 306 1.28 3.81 6.73
N MET A 307 2.41 3.77 7.44
CA MET A 307 3.72 4.11 6.86
C MET A 307 4.11 3.18 5.71
N SER A 308 3.79 1.88 5.82
CA SER A 308 3.97 0.93 4.72
C SER A 308 3.11 1.30 3.50
N LEU A 309 1.87 1.75 3.71
CA LEU A 309 0.99 2.21 2.62
C LEU A 309 1.53 3.49 1.97
N ILE A 310 1.96 4.47 2.77
CA ILE A 310 2.61 5.70 2.26
C ILE A 310 3.85 5.35 1.43
N LYS A 311 4.69 4.43 1.89
CA LYS A 311 5.87 4.01 1.13
C LYS A 311 5.51 3.28 -0.17
N THR A 312 4.42 2.51 -0.17
CA THR A 312 3.98 1.71 -1.32
C THR A 312 3.31 2.55 -2.41
N TYR A 313 2.42 3.46 -2.04
CA TYR A 313 1.62 4.23 -2.98
C TYR A 313 2.09 5.68 -3.15
N GLY A 314 2.73 6.23 -2.11
CA GLY A 314 3.17 7.63 -2.05
C GLY A 314 4.63 7.88 -2.48
N SER A 315 5.40 6.84 -2.85
CA SER A 315 6.82 6.96 -3.25
C SER A 315 7.09 8.04 -4.29
N ASP A 316 6.09 8.33 -5.13
CA ASP A 316 6.23 9.17 -6.32
C ASP A 316 6.09 10.67 -5.97
N PHE A 317 5.51 10.99 -4.80
CA PHE A 317 5.22 12.37 -4.40
C PHE A 317 5.50 12.70 -2.92
N CYS A 318 5.71 11.71 -2.05
CA CYS A 318 6.02 11.91 -0.64
C CYS A 318 6.99 10.85 -0.10
N ALA A 319 8.13 11.29 0.45
CA ALA A 319 9.05 10.41 1.17
C ALA A 319 8.60 10.26 2.63
N VAL A 320 8.67 9.03 3.16
CA VAL A 320 8.45 8.75 4.58
C VAL A 320 9.56 9.42 5.40
N ASP A 321 9.19 10.07 6.50
CA ASP A 321 10.14 10.73 7.39
C ASP A 321 11.09 9.73 8.07
N ASN A 322 12.35 10.12 8.24
CA ASN A 322 13.40 9.35 8.92
C ASN A 322 13.02 8.96 10.35
N PHE A 323 12.16 9.73 11.03
CA PHE A 323 11.63 9.39 12.35
C PHE A 323 11.02 7.98 12.38
N PHE A 324 10.31 7.57 11.32
CA PHE A 324 9.64 6.27 11.25
C PHE A 324 10.53 5.11 10.81
N LEU A 325 11.81 5.39 10.51
CA LEU A 325 12.83 4.39 10.17
C LEU A 325 13.77 4.11 11.35
N GLN A 326 13.71 4.94 12.40
CA GLN A 326 14.57 4.83 13.58
C GLN A 326 13.78 4.35 14.79
N ILE A 327 14.43 3.58 15.66
CA ILE A 327 13.88 3.19 16.95
C ILE A 327 13.96 4.41 17.86
N SER A 328 12.81 4.91 18.33
CA SER A 328 12.72 6.01 19.30
C SER A 328 11.99 5.55 20.56
N LYS A 329 11.95 6.41 21.59
CA LYS A 329 11.24 6.11 22.84
C LYS A 329 9.72 6.02 22.61
N GLU A 330 9.22 6.72 21.60
CA GLU A 330 7.80 6.83 21.26
C GLU A 330 7.37 5.93 20.09
N TYR A 331 8.31 5.38 19.31
CA TYR A 331 7.99 4.57 18.14
C TYR A 331 9.01 3.46 17.92
N SER A 332 8.51 2.26 17.62
CA SER A 332 9.32 1.14 17.14
C SER A 332 8.94 0.82 15.69
N PRO A 333 9.90 0.76 14.74
CA PRO A 333 9.65 0.31 13.39
C PRO A 333 9.27 -1.17 13.35
N SER A 334 8.65 -1.62 12.26
CA SER A 334 8.17 -3.00 12.13
C SER A 334 9.33 -3.99 12.22
N VAL A 335 9.21 -4.98 13.10
CA VAL A 335 10.19 -6.08 13.23
C VAL A 335 10.32 -6.86 11.90
N GLN A 336 9.26 -6.85 11.08
CA GLN A 336 9.21 -7.61 9.82
C GLN A 336 9.78 -6.86 8.61
N ASP A 337 9.83 -5.52 8.67
CA ASP A 337 10.37 -4.66 7.63
C ASP A 337 10.82 -3.30 8.21
N PRO A 338 11.95 -3.26 8.96
CA PRO A 338 12.35 -2.06 9.69
C PRO A 338 12.66 -0.86 8.80
N ASN A 339 13.09 -1.12 7.56
CA ASN A 339 13.48 -0.10 6.57
C ASN A 339 12.41 0.11 5.49
N LEU A 340 11.22 -0.50 5.61
CA LEU A 340 10.15 -0.46 4.61
C LEU A 340 10.61 -0.88 3.20
N GLN A 341 11.54 -1.83 3.13
CA GLN A 341 12.12 -2.34 1.89
C GLN A 341 11.10 -3.15 1.08
N VAL A 342 10.22 -3.91 1.72
CA VAL A 342 9.14 -4.65 1.06
C VAL A 342 8.12 -3.66 0.48
N ALA A 343 7.75 -2.63 1.24
CA ALA A 343 6.86 -1.58 0.76
C ALA A 343 7.46 -0.81 -0.43
N GLY A 344 8.78 -0.53 -0.39
CA GLY A 344 9.52 0.02 -1.52
C GLY A 344 9.48 -0.89 -2.75
N LEU A 345 9.70 -2.20 -2.57
CA LEU A 345 9.64 -3.17 -3.66
C LEU A 345 8.23 -3.23 -4.29
N ILE A 346 7.17 -3.21 -3.49
CA ILE A 346 5.78 -3.18 -4.00
C ILE A 346 5.50 -1.88 -4.78
N SER A 347 6.00 -0.72 -4.31
CA SER A 347 5.93 0.55 -5.05
C SER A 347 6.52 0.44 -6.47
N TYR A 348 7.71 -0.15 -6.60
CA TYR A 348 8.31 -0.38 -7.93
C TYR A 348 7.45 -1.33 -8.77
N GLY A 349 6.85 -2.36 -8.17
CA GLY A 349 5.94 -3.28 -8.86
C GLY A 349 4.70 -2.58 -9.42
N LEU A 350 4.11 -1.65 -8.66
CA LEU A 350 3.00 -0.83 -9.13
C LEU A 350 3.41 0.08 -10.29
N ARG A 351 4.55 0.78 -10.18
CA ARG A 351 5.09 1.62 -11.27
C ARG A 351 5.38 0.86 -12.55
N LEU A 352 5.89 -0.36 -12.43
CA LEU A 352 6.15 -1.24 -13.57
C LEU A 352 4.86 -1.62 -14.30
N ARG A 353 3.79 -1.92 -13.55
CA ARG A 353 2.47 -2.17 -14.14
C ARG A 353 1.84 -0.93 -14.76
N GLU A 354 2.20 0.25 -14.26
CA GLU A 354 1.76 1.54 -14.80
C GLU A 354 2.50 1.95 -16.09
N GLY A 355 3.55 1.21 -16.47
CA GLY A 355 4.31 1.43 -17.71
C GLY A 355 5.52 2.35 -17.57
N ASP A 356 5.97 2.66 -16.35
CA ASP A 356 7.19 3.46 -16.16
C ASP A 356 8.45 2.64 -16.47
N GLY A 357 8.94 2.78 -17.71
CA GLY A 357 10.18 2.15 -18.17
C GLY A 357 11.45 2.58 -17.42
N ARG A 358 11.43 3.68 -16.65
CA ARG A 358 12.60 4.06 -15.82
C ARG A 358 12.66 3.29 -14.51
N SER A 359 11.51 2.84 -14.01
CA SER A 359 11.41 2.06 -12.77
C SER A 359 12.04 0.66 -12.91
N SER A 360 12.15 0.11 -14.12
CA SER A 360 12.83 -1.18 -14.38
C SER A 360 14.32 -1.12 -14.02
N GLN A 361 15.01 -0.07 -14.49
CA GLN A 361 16.44 0.11 -14.25
C GLN A 361 16.72 0.44 -12.78
N GLN A 362 15.89 1.29 -12.17
CA GLN A 362 16.01 1.60 -10.74
C GLN A 362 15.80 0.37 -9.86
N LEU A 363 14.79 -0.45 -10.19
CA LEU A 363 14.53 -1.69 -9.47
C LEU A 363 15.69 -2.69 -9.63
N PHE A 364 16.26 -2.81 -10.83
CA PHE A 364 17.46 -3.61 -11.06
C PHE A 364 18.60 -3.21 -10.13
N PHE A 365 18.97 -1.92 -10.09
CA PHE A 365 20.07 -1.45 -9.24
C PHE A 365 19.76 -1.60 -7.75
N LEU A 366 18.50 -1.39 -7.33
CA LEU A 366 18.10 -1.60 -5.94
C LEU A 366 18.26 -3.06 -5.51
N LEU A 367 17.69 -3.99 -6.29
CA LEU A 367 17.76 -5.42 -6.00
C LEU A 367 19.20 -5.93 -6.05
N PHE A 368 19.96 -5.52 -7.05
CA PHE A 368 21.36 -5.90 -7.19
C PHE A 368 22.21 -5.38 -6.03
N ASN A 369 22.02 -4.12 -5.61
CA ASN A 369 22.73 -3.57 -4.46
C ASN A 369 22.32 -4.22 -3.14
N ASN A 370 21.03 -4.50 -2.92
CA ASN A 370 20.56 -5.21 -1.72
C ASN A 370 21.24 -6.58 -1.60
N ILE A 371 21.31 -7.34 -2.70
CA ILE A 371 21.97 -8.64 -2.69
C ILE A 371 23.47 -8.50 -2.43
N LYS A 372 24.15 -7.51 -3.02
CA LYS A 372 25.56 -7.23 -2.67
C LYS A 372 25.74 -6.96 -1.19
N PHE A 373 24.87 -6.16 -0.58
CA PHE A 373 24.91 -5.91 0.87
C PHE A 373 24.60 -7.17 1.70
N ALA A 374 23.71 -8.02 1.23
CA ALA A 374 23.39 -9.27 1.91
C ALA A 374 24.51 -10.31 1.83
N ILE A 375 25.25 -10.35 0.71
CA ILE A 375 26.47 -11.13 0.54
C ILE A 375 27.56 -10.64 1.49
N ILE A 376 27.70 -9.31 1.65
CA ILE A 376 28.68 -8.69 2.57
C ILE A 376 28.34 -8.96 4.05
N LYS A 377 27.05 -9.03 4.40
CA LYS A 377 26.57 -9.14 5.79
C LYS A 377 26.13 -10.56 6.19
N ASP A 378 26.33 -11.56 5.33
CA ASP A 378 25.86 -12.95 5.49
C ASP A 378 24.35 -13.07 5.85
N LYS A 379 23.52 -12.24 5.22
CA LYS A 379 22.07 -12.14 5.46
C LYS A 379 21.22 -12.66 4.30
N MET A 380 21.72 -13.66 3.57
CA MET A 380 21.06 -14.18 2.37
C MET A 380 19.65 -14.73 2.64
N ARG A 381 19.41 -15.35 3.81
CA ARG A 381 18.07 -15.84 4.19
C ARG A 381 17.07 -14.71 4.41
N GLU A 382 17.50 -13.56 4.92
CA GLU A 382 16.64 -12.38 5.11
C GLU A 382 16.20 -11.80 3.76
N GLU A 383 17.11 -11.75 2.78
CA GLU A 383 16.80 -11.32 1.41
C GLU A 383 15.83 -12.26 0.70
N VAL A 384 15.99 -13.59 0.84
CA VAL A 384 15.03 -14.56 0.29
C VAL A 384 13.63 -14.32 0.84
N VAL A 385 13.50 -14.03 2.15
CA VAL A 385 12.22 -13.70 2.78
C VAL A 385 11.68 -12.35 2.29
N MET A 386 12.53 -11.34 2.13
CA MET A 386 12.15 -10.03 1.59
C MET A 386 11.63 -10.15 0.14
N LEU A 387 12.40 -10.79 -0.73
CA LEU A 387 12.04 -11.06 -2.12
C LEU A 387 10.73 -11.82 -2.22
N ARG A 388 10.56 -12.88 -1.42
CA ARG A 388 9.31 -13.64 -1.35
C ARG A 388 8.11 -12.77 -0.98
N LYS A 389 8.27 -11.84 -0.02
CA LYS A 389 7.19 -10.91 0.36
C LYS A 389 6.89 -9.92 -0.76
N GLY A 390 7.90 -9.39 -1.46
CA GLY A 390 7.71 -8.48 -2.59
C GLY A 390 7.10 -9.15 -3.82
N MET A 391 7.48 -10.39 -4.11
CA MET A 391 6.91 -11.24 -5.18
C MET A 391 5.45 -11.65 -4.92
N ARG A 392 4.80 -11.16 -3.85
CA ARG A 392 3.33 -11.21 -3.74
C ARG A 392 2.66 -10.26 -4.72
N ASN A 393 3.35 -9.20 -5.16
CA ASN A 393 2.84 -8.30 -6.18
C ASN A 393 3.15 -8.87 -7.58
N PRO A 394 2.16 -8.97 -8.48
CA PRO A 394 2.36 -9.54 -9.83
C PRO A 394 3.41 -8.76 -10.64
N GLY A 395 3.46 -7.43 -10.55
CA GLY A 395 4.44 -6.64 -11.31
C GLY A 395 5.89 -6.92 -10.95
N ILE A 396 6.16 -7.38 -9.72
CA ILE A 396 7.50 -7.83 -9.31
C ILE A 396 7.79 -9.25 -9.81
N VAL A 397 6.79 -10.13 -9.84
CA VAL A 397 6.94 -11.47 -10.44
C VAL A 397 7.24 -11.34 -11.93
N ASP A 398 6.49 -10.50 -12.64
CA ASP A 398 6.67 -10.27 -14.09
C ASP A 398 8.07 -9.73 -14.40
N PHE A 399 8.54 -8.77 -13.60
CA PHE A 399 9.90 -8.23 -13.72
C PHE A 399 10.98 -9.28 -13.42
N VAL A 400 10.78 -10.11 -12.40
CA VAL A 400 11.75 -11.15 -12.03
C VAL A 400 11.82 -12.21 -13.11
N LEU A 401 10.68 -12.73 -13.57
CA LEU A 401 10.59 -13.79 -14.58
C LEU A 401 11.05 -13.30 -15.95
N GLY A 402 10.64 -12.10 -16.37
CA GLY A 402 10.92 -11.59 -17.71
C GLY A 402 12.25 -10.85 -17.87
N LYS A 403 12.82 -10.28 -16.80
CA LYS A 403 14.00 -9.40 -16.90
C LYS A 403 15.15 -9.79 -16.00
N MET A 404 14.93 -9.86 -14.68
CA MET A 404 16.01 -10.07 -13.70
C MET A 404 16.61 -11.47 -13.80
N LEU A 405 15.78 -12.51 -13.75
CA LEU A 405 16.24 -13.90 -13.76
C LEU A 405 16.88 -14.29 -15.10
N PRO A 406 16.32 -13.93 -16.28
CA PRO A 406 17.00 -14.15 -17.55
C PRO A 406 18.37 -13.45 -17.63
N ALA A 407 18.49 -12.23 -17.10
CA ALA A 407 19.77 -11.52 -17.05
C ALA A 407 20.78 -12.22 -16.12
N ILE A 408 20.35 -12.71 -14.95
CA ILE A 408 21.19 -13.46 -14.01
C ILE A 408 21.65 -14.78 -14.63
N VAL A 409 20.75 -15.54 -15.26
CA VAL A 409 21.09 -16.82 -15.92
C VAL A 409 22.17 -16.59 -16.97
N ARG A 410 21.98 -15.59 -17.85
CA ARG A 410 22.99 -15.23 -18.86
C ARG A 410 24.31 -14.77 -18.24
N ALA A 411 24.26 -14.00 -17.15
CA ALA A 411 25.45 -13.59 -16.44
C ALA A 411 26.18 -14.77 -15.79
N CYS A 412 25.46 -15.76 -15.23
CA CYS A 412 26.04 -16.97 -14.63
C CYS A 412 26.75 -17.87 -15.66
N PHE A 413 26.20 -17.98 -16.87
CA PHE A 413 26.85 -18.72 -17.95
C PHE A 413 28.09 -18.01 -18.52
N ARG A 414 28.19 -16.69 -18.38
CA ARG A 414 29.39 -15.91 -18.76
C ARG A 414 30.44 -15.83 -17.63
N SER A 415 29.99 -15.70 -16.40
CA SER A 415 30.81 -15.67 -15.19
C SER A 415 30.18 -16.55 -14.12
N SER A 416 30.78 -17.72 -13.91
CA SER A 416 30.31 -18.70 -12.92
C SER A 416 30.41 -18.21 -11.47
N ALA A 417 31.02 -17.05 -11.24
CA ALA A 417 31.05 -16.37 -9.94
C ALA A 417 29.71 -15.73 -9.55
N ALA A 418 28.76 -15.57 -10.49
CA ALA A 418 27.43 -15.00 -10.23
C ALA A 418 26.46 -15.98 -9.51
N LEU A 419 26.90 -17.20 -9.19
CA LEU A 419 26.06 -18.26 -8.63
C LEU A 419 25.18 -17.87 -7.43
N PRO A 420 25.61 -17.01 -6.47
CA PRO A 420 24.77 -16.70 -5.31
C PRO A 420 23.51 -15.91 -5.70
N LEU A 421 23.58 -15.17 -6.82
CA LEU A 421 22.41 -14.47 -7.37
C LEU A 421 21.36 -15.49 -7.85
N LEU A 422 21.78 -16.51 -8.60
CA LEU A 422 20.89 -17.54 -9.12
C LEU A 422 20.23 -18.33 -7.97
N ASP A 423 20.99 -18.66 -6.94
CA ASP A 423 20.49 -19.40 -5.77
C ASP A 423 19.42 -18.62 -4.99
N ILE A 424 19.66 -17.34 -4.71
CA ILE A 424 18.71 -16.49 -3.97
C ILE A 424 17.38 -16.37 -4.73
N TYR A 425 17.43 -16.11 -6.04
CA TYR A 425 16.22 -15.95 -6.84
C TYR A 425 15.48 -17.27 -7.09
N ALA A 426 16.21 -18.36 -7.35
CA ALA A 426 15.61 -19.69 -7.52
C ALA A 426 14.92 -20.16 -6.23
N GLU A 427 15.53 -19.93 -5.06
CA GLU A 427 14.92 -20.26 -3.77
C GLU A 427 13.72 -19.38 -3.45
N ALA A 428 13.79 -18.08 -3.73
CA ALA A 428 12.64 -17.17 -3.58
C ALA A 428 11.45 -17.62 -4.45
N LEU A 429 11.70 -17.96 -5.71
CA LEU A 429 10.66 -18.48 -6.63
C LEU A 429 10.09 -19.80 -6.13
N ARG A 430 10.93 -20.73 -5.69
CA ARG A 430 10.49 -22.01 -5.11
C ARG A 430 9.53 -21.80 -3.94
N LEU A 431 9.82 -20.85 -3.06
CA LEU A 431 8.97 -20.52 -1.90
C LEU A 431 7.66 -19.79 -2.25
N VAL A 432 7.61 -19.13 -3.41
CA VAL A 432 6.40 -18.51 -3.96
C VAL A 432 5.51 -19.57 -4.62
N PHE A 433 6.08 -20.48 -5.41
CA PHE A 433 5.33 -21.52 -6.11
C PHE A 433 4.88 -22.68 -5.21
N ARG A 434 5.68 -23.10 -4.21
CA ARG A 434 5.31 -24.20 -3.28
C ARG A 434 4.13 -23.94 -2.35
N LYS A 435 3.72 -22.68 -2.16
CA LYS A 435 2.72 -22.32 -1.12
C LYS A 435 1.26 -22.47 -1.57
N LYS A 436 1.01 -22.75 -2.85
CA LYS A 436 -0.35 -22.87 -3.39
C LYS A 436 -0.67 -24.36 -3.60
N THR A 437 -1.76 -24.83 -3.00
CA THR A 437 -2.33 -26.18 -3.16
C THR A 437 -2.81 -26.45 -4.59
N VAL A 438 -2.92 -25.40 -5.40
CA VAL A 438 -3.12 -25.40 -6.85
C VAL A 438 -1.91 -24.70 -7.45
N SER A 439 -1.35 -25.21 -8.55
CA SER A 439 -0.25 -24.53 -9.28
C SER A 439 -0.56 -23.04 -9.46
N HIS A 440 0.45 -22.18 -9.31
CA HIS A 440 0.26 -20.75 -9.58
C HIS A 440 -0.24 -20.58 -11.02
N GLU A 441 -1.45 -20.05 -11.20
CA GLU A 441 -2.02 -19.77 -12.52
C GLU A 441 -1.17 -18.71 -13.21
N LEU A 442 -0.28 -19.16 -14.10
CA LEU A 442 0.31 -18.30 -15.11
C LEU A 442 -0.81 -17.88 -16.05
N ARG A 443 -0.93 -16.58 -16.30
CA ARG A 443 -1.84 -16.07 -17.32
C ARG A 443 -1.18 -16.21 -18.69
N GLU A 444 -1.97 -16.17 -19.75
CA GLU A 444 -1.45 -16.19 -21.12
C GLU A 444 -0.42 -15.07 -21.38
N ASN A 445 -0.62 -13.91 -20.74
CA ASN A 445 0.32 -12.77 -20.79
C ASN A 445 1.69 -13.05 -20.16
N ASP A 446 1.82 -14.10 -19.34
CA ASP A 446 3.07 -14.44 -18.65
C ASP A 446 3.91 -15.44 -19.47
N LEU A 447 3.33 -16.09 -20.49
CA LEU A 447 4.03 -17.04 -21.37
C LEU A 447 5.23 -16.43 -22.09
N PRO A 448 5.17 -15.19 -22.63
CA PRO A 448 6.35 -14.55 -23.22
C PRO A 448 7.47 -14.31 -22.21
N LEU A 449 7.15 -14.07 -20.93
CA LEU A 449 8.15 -13.84 -19.88
C LEU A 449 8.89 -15.14 -19.56
N VAL A 450 8.16 -16.26 -19.47
CA VAL A 450 8.73 -17.60 -19.30
C VAL A 450 9.59 -17.98 -20.49
N GLU A 451 9.13 -17.67 -21.70
CA GLU A 451 9.87 -17.93 -22.93
C GLU A 451 11.24 -17.22 -22.96
N VAL A 452 11.31 -15.96 -22.52
CA VAL A 452 12.58 -15.21 -22.40
C VAL A 452 13.55 -15.93 -21.45
N LEU A 453 13.06 -16.49 -20.35
CA LEU A 453 13.88 -17.26 -19.40
C LEU A 453 14.39 -18.58 -19.99
N VAL A 454 13.52 -19.35 -20.66
CA VAL A 454 13.91 -20.61 -21.30
C VAL A 454 14.96 -20.33 -22.39
N ARG A 455 14.77 -19.28 -23.20
CA ARG A 455 15.77 -18.85 -24.20
C ARG A 455 17.09 -18.43 -23.57
N ALA A 456 17.06 -17.73 -22.44
CA ALA A 456 18.28 -17.36 -21.70
C ALA A 456 19.07 -18.59 -21.23
N ALA A 457 18.37 -19.65 -20.79
CA ALA A 457 19.00 -20.91 -20.44
C ALA A 457 19.62 -21.62 -21.66
N VAL A 458 18.89 -21.70 -22.78
CA VAL A 458 19.37 -22.31 -24.03
C VAL A 458 20.58 -21.56 -24.61
N ASP A 459 20.53 -20.21 -24.66
CA ASP A 459 21.66 -19.34 -25.07
C ASP A 459 22.91 -19.60 -24.20
N GLY A 460 22.71 -19.75 -22.88
CA GLY A 460 23.78 -20.09 -21.94
C GLY A 460 24.39 -21.48 -22.17
N LEU A 461 23.56 -22.48 -22.43
CA LEU A 461 24.00 -23.85 -22.74
C LEU A 461 24.77 -23.93 -24.06
N HIS A 462 24.36 -23.18 -25.09
CA HIS A 462 25.13 -23.05 -26.35
C HIS A 462 26.45 -22.31 -26.14
N HIS A 463 26.49 -21.29 -25.29
CA HIS A 463 27.75 -20.61 -24.98
C HIS A 463 28.72 -21.56 -24.28
N MET A 464 28.21 -22.38 -23.37
CA MET A 464 28.98 -23.38 -22.64
C MET A 464 29.45 -24.54 -23.54
N SER A 465 28.65 -24.98 -24.50
CA SER A 465 29.01 -26.09 -25.42
C SER A 465 30.22 -25.78 -26.30
N ARG A 466 30.46 -24.49 -26.56
CA ARG A 466 31.63 -23.99 -27.30
C ARG A 466 32.92 -23.96 -26.47
N SER A 467 32.83 -24.21 -25.16
CA SER A 467 34.00 -24.29 -24.30
C SER A 467 34.62 -25.68 -24.38
N SER A 468 35.94 -25.72 -24.64
CA SER A 468 36.72 -26.97 -24.68
C SER A 468 37.26 -27.39 -23.31
N ALA A 469 37.04 -26.58 -22.27
CA ALA A 469 37.52 -26.85 -20.92
C ALA A 469 36.54 -27.76 -20.15
N VAL A 470 37.08 -28.63 -19.30
CA VAL A 470 36.30 -29.43 -18.35
C VAL A 470 35.45 -28.52 -17.46
N LEU A 471 34.19 -28.89 -17.21
CA LEU A 471 33.30 -28.11 -16.34
C LEU A 471 33.84 -28.08 -14.91
N CYS A 472 34.00 -26.87 -14.37
CA CYS A 472 34.27 -26.70 -12.95
C CYS A 472 32.98 -26.93 -12.13
N GLY A 473 33.12 -27.29 -10.84
CA GLY A 473 31.96 -27.52 -9.97
C GLY A 473 30.97 -26.34 -9.92
N ARG A 474 31.45 -25.10 -10.09
CA ARG A 474 30.61 -23.90 -10.19
C ARG A 474 29.76 -23.88 -11.46
N GLN A 475 30.34 -24.23 -12.60
CA GLN A 475 29.61 -24.31 -13.87
C GLN A 475 28.58 -25.44 -13.85
N LEU A 476 28.94 -26.60 -13.29
CA LEU A 476 28.01 -27.71 -13.10
C LEU A 476 26.83 -27.31 -12.19
N HIS A 477 27.12 -26.58 -11.11
CA HIS A 477 26.09 -26.03 -10.23
C HIS A 477 25.16 -25.03 -10.95
N VAL A 478 25.68 -24.14 -11.80
CA VAL A 478 24.85 -23.21 -12.60
C VAL A 478 23.88 -23.96 -13.52
N VAL A 479 24.36 -25.02 -14.19
CA VAL A 479 23.50 -25.86 -15.05
C VAL A 479 22.41 -26.54 -14.20
N ARG A 480 22.81 -27.18 -13.09
CA ARG A 480 21.93 -27.84 -12.13
C ARG A 480 20.84 -26.90 -11.60
N GLN A 481 21.20 -25.68 -11.21
CA GLN A 481 20.27 -24.71 -10.66
C GLN A 481 19.37 -24.08 -11.71
N THR A 482 19.88 -23.88 -12.92
CA THR A 482 19.08 -23.45 -14.08
C THR A 482 18.01 -24.50 -14.38
N MET A 483 18.37 -25.78 -14.47
CA MET A 483 17.40 -26.86 -14.72
C MET A 483 16.33 -26.97 -13.63
N ALA A 484 16.68 -26.84 -12.34
CA ALA A 484 15.64 -26.80 -11.31
C ALA A 484 14.74 -25.59 -11.41
N THR A 485 15.27 -24.42 -11.74
CA THR A 485 14.46 -23.21 -11.92
C THR A 485 13.44 -23.40 -13.04
N LEU A 486 13.86 -24.04 -14.14
CA LEU A 486 12.94 -24.39 -15.23
C LEU A 486 11.93 -25.47 -14.79
N ASN A 487 12.34 -26.47 -14.01
CA ASN A 487 11.42 -27.50 -13.48
C ASN A 487 10.33 -26.92 -12.57
N LEU A 488 10.63 -25.86 -11.81
CA LEU A 488 9.65 -25.17 -10.97
C LEU A 488 8.49 -24.56 -11.77
N LEU A 489 8.70 -24.26 -13.05
CA LEU A 489 7.70 -23.64 -13.93
C LEU A 489 6.81 -24.68 -14.64
N TRP A 490 7.24 -25.95 -14.71
CA TRP A 490 6.48 -27.03 -15.37
C TRP A 490 5.03 -27.18 -14.90
N PRO A 491 4.73 -27.24 -13.59
CA PRO A 491 3.36 -27.38 -13.12
C PRO A 491 2.45 -26.25 -13.59
N CYS A 492 3.00 -25.04 -13.69
CA CYS A 492 2.27 -23.86 -14.12
C CYS A 492 2.04 -23.89 -15.65
N MET A 493 3.04 -24.29 -16.44
CA MET A 493 2.91 -24.48 -17.88
C MET A 493 1.91 -25.59 -18.22
N TYR A 494 1.91 -26.69 -17.46
CA TYR A 494 0.96 -27.80 -17.61
C TYR A 494 -0.49 -27.35 -17.35
N ALA A 495 -0.71 -26.49 -16.36
CA ALA A 495 -2.04 -25.94 -16.08
C ALA A 495 -2.59 -25.08 -17.24
N VAL A 496 -1.72 -24.27 -17.86
CA VAL A 496 -2.09 -23.48 -19.06
C VAL A 496 -2.43 -24.39 -20.23
N PHE A 497 -1.61 -25.42 -20.47
CA PHE A 497 -1.85 -26.41 -21.51
C PHE A 497 -3.16 -27.17 -21.30
N ALA A 498 -3.42 -27.66 -20.07
CA ALA A 498 -4.64 -28.37 -19.72
C ALA A 498 -5.90 -27.49 -19.84
N SER A 499 -5.74 -26.16 -19.86
CA SER A 499 -6.83 -25.21 -20.08
C SER A 499 -7.20 -25.04 -21.57
N GLY A 500 -6.46 -25.67 -22.50
CA GLY A 500 -6.79 -25.69 -23.93
C GLY A 500 -6.56 -24.38 -24.67
N VAL A 501 -5.69 -23.49 -24.16
CA VAL A 501 -5.42 -22.18 -24.77
C VAL A 501 -4.37 -22.29 -25.87
N GLU A 502 -4.80 -22.32 -27.14
CA GLU A 502 -3.90 -22.22 -28.29
C GLU A 502 -3.52 -20.77 -28.56
N SER A 503 -2.40 -20.34 -27.97
CA SER A 503 -1.83 -19.00 -28.14
C SER A 503 -0.60 -19.03 -29.04
N PRO A 504 -0.35 -18.02 -29.90
CA PRO A 504 0.92 -17.91 -30.62
C PRO A 504 2.13 -17.84 -29.67
N ALA A 505 1.94 -17.31 -28.44
CA ALA A 505 2.97 -17.30 -27.40
C ALA A 505 3.27 -18.72 -26.87
N TRP A 506 2.27 -19.59 -26.82
CA TRP A 506 2.44 -20.99 -26.43
C TRP A 506 3.24 -21.77 -27.47
N THR A 507 2.95 -21.60 -28.75
CA THR A 507 3.69 -22.27 -29.84
C THR A 507 5.17 -21.87 -29.84
N ALA A 508 5.46 -20.60 -29.61
CA ALA A 508 6.83 -20.09 -29.57
C ALA A 508 7.61 -20.61 -28.34
N LEU A 509 6.94 -20.66 -27.17
CA LEU A 509 7.47 -21.30 -25.97
C LEU A 509 7.72 -22.79 -26.19
N PHE A 510 6.77 -23.51 -26.78
CA PHE A 510 6.87 -24.95 -27.04
C PHE A 510 8.05 -25.29 -27.95
N LYS A 511 8.25 -24.52 -29.03
CA LYS A 511 9.44 -24.64 -29.89
C LYS A 511 10.74 -24.45 -29.09
N THR A 512 10.76 -23.49 -28.17
CA THR A 512 11.95 -23.25 -27.33
C THR A 512 12.18 -24.40 -26.34
N LEU A 513 11.12 -24.92 -25.73
CA LEU A 513 11.21 -26.09 -24.84
C LEU A 513 11.69 -27.36 -25.57
N GLY A 514 11.40 -27.49 -26.88
CA GLY A 514 11.92 -28.54 -27.74
C GLY A 514 13.45 -28.61 -27.75
N HIS A 515 14.14 -27.47 -27.79
CA HIS A 515 15.61 -27.44 -27.71
C HIS A 515 16.14 -27.91 -26.35
N VAL A 516 15.42 -27.61 -25.26
CA VAL A 516 15.78 -28.11 -23.92
C VAL A 516 15.56 -29.63 -23.84
N ARG A 517 14.55 -30.17 -24.52
CA ARG A 517 14.34 -31.63 -24.61
C ARG A 517 15.51 -32.32 -25.32
N GLU A 518 15.98 -31.78 -26.44
CA GLU A 518 17.13 -32.34 -27.19
C GLU A 518 18.42 -32.31 -26.37
N PHE A 519 18.62 -31.25 -25.58
CA PHE A 519 19.64 -31.20 -24.55
C PHE A 519 19.47 -32.31 -23.51
N VAL A 520 18.29 -32.43 -22.89
CA VAL A 520 18.01 -33.36 -21.80
C VAL A 520 18.21 -34.82 -22.22
N SER A 521 17.75 -35.22 -23.41
CA SER A 521 17.92 -36.61 -23.90
C SER A 521 19.39 -37.00 -24.06
N THR A 522 20.19 -36.07 -24.57
CA THR A 522 21.63 -36.29 -24.80
C THR A 522 22.42 -36.22 -23.49
N ALA A 523 22.10 -35.25 -22.63
CA ALA A 523 22.75 -35.08 -21.34
C ALA A 523 22.51 -36.26 -20.40
N GLU A 524 21.31 -36.83 -20.37
CA GLU A 524 20.99 -37.99 -19.52
C GLU A 524 21.77 -39.23 -19.94
N THR A 525 21.79 -39.58 -21.24
CA THR A 525 22.57 -40.73 -21.73
C THR A 525 24.06 -40.57 -21.44
N TYR A 526 24.60 -39.35 -21.56
CA TYR A 526 25.99 -39.07 -21.21
C TYR A 526 26.26 -39.19 -19.71
N LEU A 527 25.38 -38.64 -18.86
CA LEU A 527 25.52 -38.70 -17.40
C LEU A 527 25.36 -40.12 -16.86
N GLU A 528 24.44 -40.93 -17.41
CA GLU A 528 24.28 -42.34 -17.02
C GLU A 528 25.54 -43.16 -17.31
N HIS A 529 26.18 -42.96 -18.47
CA HIS A 529 27.46 -43.60 -18.79
C HIS A 529 28.60 -43.12 -17.89
N LEU A 530 28.56 -41.86 -17.47
CA LEU A 530 29.61 -41.23 -16.66
C LEU A 530 29.48 -41.60 -15.17
N LEU A 531 28.26 -41.74 -14.65
CA LEU A 531 27.98 -42.25 -13.30
C LEU A 531 28.35 -43.73 -13.15
N GLN A 532 28.30 -44.51 -14.24
CA GLN A 532 28.78 -45.90 -14.28
C GLN A 532 30.30 -46.01 -14.37
N THR A 533 31.00 -44.94 -14.79
CA THR A 533 32.45 -44.92 -15.00
C THR A 533 33.11 -43.97 -14.01
N GLU A 534 33.49 -44.46 -12.82
CA GLU A 534 34.02 -43.63 -11.74
C GLU A 534 35.20 -42.74 -12.20
N GLY A 535 35.16 -41.45 -11.82
CA GLY A 535 36.32 -40.55 -11.86
C GLY A 535 36.51 -39.71 -13.13
N ARG A 536 35.53 -39.62 -14.04
CA ARG A 536 35.63 -38.75 -15.22
C ARG A 536 35.04 -37.37 -14.98
N ALA A 537 35.69 -36.35 -15.52
CA ALA A 537 35.21 -34.98 -15.45
C ALA A 537 34.23 -34.68 -16.60
N VAL A 538 33.27 -33.78 -16.37
CA VAL A 538 32.18 -33.52 -17.31
C VAL A 538 32.67 -32.61 -18.44
N GLU A 539 32.59 -33.11 -19.68
CA GLU A 539 32.95 -32.33 -20.87
C GLU A 539 31.71 -31.56 -21.38
N PRO A 540 31.78 -30.21 -21.50
CA PRO A 540 30.64 -29.39 -21.94
C PRO A 540 30.13 -29.75 -23.34
N ALA A 541 31.04 -30.05 -24.27
CA ALA A 541 30.71 -30.40 -25.64
C ALA A 541 29.89 -31.70 -25.74
N LYS A 542 30.17 -32.68 -24.86
CA LYS A 542 29.43 -33.95 -24.80
C LYS A 542 28.10 -33.81 -24.07
N LEU A 543 28.07 -33.03 -23.00
CA LEU A 543 26.84 -32.73 -22.24
C LEU A 543 25.81 -31.98 -23.11
N CYS A 544 26.27 -31.04 -23.94
CA CYS A 544 25.43 -30.19 -24.76
C CYS A 544 25.30 -30.67 -26.23
N ALA A 545 25.74 -31.87 -26.58
CA ALA A 545 25.80 -32.33 -27.98
C ALA A 545 24.42 -32.38 -28.67
N GLY A 546 23.33 -32.44 -27.91
CA GLY A 546 21.97 -32.43 -28.45
C GLY A 546 21.47 -31.07 -28.92
N LEU A 547 22.15 -29.96 -28.60
CA LEU A 547 21.66 -28.61 -28.87
C LEU A 547 21.82 -28.14 -30.33
N GLY A 548 22.53 -28.86 -31.19
CA GLY A 548 22.82 -28.43 -32.56
C GLY A 548 23.75 -27.21 -32.65
N ASP A 549 24.31 -26.95 -33.83
CA ASP A 549 25.32 -25.89 -34.06
C ASP A 549 24.73 -24.49 -34.35
N GLY A 550 23.42 -24.39 -34.54
CA GLY A 550 22.74 -23.13 -34.90
C GLY A 550 22.34 -22.29 -33.68
N PRO A 551 22.61 -20.97 -33.65
CA PRO A 551 21.94 -20.09 -32.70
C PRO A 551 20.42 -20.11 -32.95
N LEU A 552 19.62 -19.93 -31.89
CA LEU A 552 18.16 -19.72 -32.01
C LEU A 552 17.90 -18.58 -33.00
N GLU A 553 17.47 -18.90 -34.23
CA GLU A 553 17.30 -17.92 -35.30
C GLU A 553 16.33 -16.78 -34.90
N GLY A 554 16.75 -15.53 -35.14
CA GLY A 554 15.87 -14.36 -35.12
C GLY A 554 15.49 -13.75 -33.76
N PHE A 555 15.88 -14.34 -32.63
CA PHE A 555 15.50 -13.81 -31.31
C PHE A 555 16.50 -12.80 -30.76
N GLN A 556 16.04 -11.57 -30.48
CA GLN A 556 16.82 -10.55 -29.77
C GLN A 556 16.26 -10.35 -28.37
N PHE A 557 17.13 -10.51 -27.36
CA PHE A 557 16.79 -10.10 -26.00
C PHE A 557 16.54 -8.59 -25.93
N ASP A 558 15.53 -8.22 -25.13
CA ASP A 558 15.25 -6.84 -24.78
C ASP A 558 16.54 -6.08 -24.39
N ALA A 559 16.63 -4.82 -24.79
CA ALA A 559 17.77 -3.95 -24.50
C ALA A 559 18.05 -3.85 -23.00
N GLU A 560 17.00 -3.90 -22.16
CA GLU A 560 17.13 -3.91 -20.70
C GLU A 560 17.82 -5.18 -20.18
N VAL A 561 17.42 -6.37 -20.66
CA VAL A 561 18.03 -7.65 -20.25
C VAL A 561 19.51 -7.69 -20.64
N ARG A 562 19.85 -7.17 -21.84
CA ARG A 562 21.26 -7.04 -22.27
C ARG A 562 22.05 -6.09 -21.40
N SER A 563 21.49 -4.92 -21.08
CA SER A 563 22.10 -3.92 -20.20
C SER A 563 22.34 -4.49 -18.79
N PHE A 564 21.33 -5.14 -18.20
CA PHE A 564 21.45 -5.79 -16.88
C PHE A 564 22.49 -6.90 -16.87
N THR A 565 22.51 -7.76 -17.90
CA THR A 565 23.54 -8.79 -18.04
C THR A 565 24.94 -8.17 -18.07
N GLY A 566 25.13 -7.11 -18.86
CA GLY A 566 26.41 -6.39 -18.96
C GLY A 566 26.84 -5.76 -17.63
N ASN A 567 25.90 -5.12 -16.92
CA ASN A 567 26.17 -4.51 -15.61
C ASN A 567 26.55 -5.54 -14.55
N ILE A 568 25.88 -6.70 -14.51
CA ILE A 568 26.22 -7.79 -13.58
C ILE A 568 27.63 -8.30 -13.87
N VAL A 569 27.93 -8.64 -15.13
CA VAL A 569 29.25 -9.18 -15.52
C VAL A 569 30.35 -8.18 -15.21
N GLN A 570 30.16 -6.91 -15.55
CA GLN A 570 31.15 -5.85 -15.31
C GLN A 570 31.37 -5.57 -13.82
N ASP A 571 30.32 -5.64 -12.99
CA ASP A 571 30.46 -5.48 -11.53
C ASP A 571 31.16 -6.68 -10.90
N ILE A 572 30.91 -7.91 -11.39
CA ILE A 572 31.60 -9.12 -10.93
C ILE A 572 33.09 -9.05 -11.28
N GLU A 573 33.44 -8.67 -12.50
CA GLU A 573 34.84 -8.56 -12.93
C GLU A 573 35.63 -7.48 -12.16
N LYS A 574 34.95 -6.43 -11.69
CA LYS A 574 35.59 -5.29 -11.01
C LYS A 574 35.58 -5.38 -9.48
N SER A 575 34.51 -5.91 -8.90
CA SER A 575 34.19 -5.74 -7.47
C SER A 575 34.18 -7.06 -6.71
N TRP A 576 34.14 -8.23 -7.37
CA TRP A 576 34.01 -9.51 -6.68
C TRP A 576 35.37 -10.20 -6.56
N VAL A 577 35.80 -10.48 -5.33
CA VAL A 577 36.98 -11.30 -5.05
C VAL A 577 36.52 -12.73 -4.83
N VAL A 578 36.86 -13.57 -5.78
CA VAL A 578 36.47 -14.98 -5.80
C VAL A 578 37.65 -15.81 -5.31
N THR A 579 37.60 -16.28 -4.07
CA THR A 579 38.58 -17.26 -3.55
C THR A 579 38.06 -18.69 -3.73
N THR A 580 38.90 -19.68 -3.45
CA THR A 580 38.53 -21.10 -3.55
C THR A 580 37.43 -21.49 -2.56
N GLN A 581 37.29 -20.74 -1.44
CA GLN A 581 36.38 -21.06 -0.33
C GLN A 581 35.31 -19.99 -0.08
N SER A 582 35.48 -18.76 -0.58
CA SER A 582 34.48 -17.70 -0.38
C SER A 582 34.40 -16.70 -1.53
N ILE A 583 33.21 -16.13 -1.70
CA ILE A 583 32.96 -14.98 -2.58
C ILE A 583 32.75 -13.75 -1.68
N SER A 584 33.60 -12.74 -1.82
CA SER A 584 33.44 -11.46 -1.14
C SER A 584 33.35 -10.32 -2.14
N VAL A 585 32.53 -9.31 -1.83
CA VAL A 585 32.31 -8.14 -2.70
C VAL A 585 33.04 -6.94 -2.10
N GLN A 586 34.02 -6.40 -2.82
CA GLN A 586 34.70 -5.17 -2.45
C GLN A 586 33.87 -3.96 -2.90
N THR A 587 33.43 -3.15 -1.94
CA THR A 587 32.73 -1.87 -2.24
C THR A 587 33.72 -0.71 -2.08
N PRO A 588 33.78 0.26 -3.02
CA PRO A 588 34.64 1.44 -2.87
C PRO A 588 34.19 2.26 -1.65
N GLY A 589 34.98 2.23 -0.58
CA GLY A 589 34.70 2.94 0.68
C GLY A 589 35.02 2.14 1.95
N ILE A 590 35.01 0.81 1.88
CA ILE A 590 35.31 -0.07 3.03
C ILE A 590 36.78 -0.55 2.97
N ASN A 591 37.71 0.38 2.79
CA ASN A 591 39.13 0.06 2.84
C ASN A 591 39.89 1.17 3.55
N ARG A 592 40.11 0.98 4.87
CA ARG A 592 41.31 1.33 5.64
C ARG A 592 41.04 1.18 7.14
N ARG A 593 41.10 -0.06 7.65
CA ARG A 593 41.66 -0.42 8.97
C ARG A 593 41.38 -1.90 9.26
N GLY A 594 42.45 -2.69 9.26
CA GLY A 594 42.47 -4.02 9.87
C GLY A 594 42.04 -5.15 8.96
N ALA A 595 42.96 -6.08 8.71
CA ALA A 595 42.74 -7.37 8.06
C ALA A 595 41.93 -8.34 8.95
N ALA A 596 40.80 -7.89 9.50
CA ALA A 596 39.93 -8.70 10.34
C ALA A 596 38.49 -8.62 9.80
N SER A 597 37.99 -9.77 9.34
CA SER A 597 36.61 -10.04 8.91
C SER A 597 36.22 -9.58 7.48
N MET A 598 36.86 -10.15 6.46
CA MET A 598 36.18 -10.35 5.17
C MET A 598 35.14 -11.47 5.34
N GLN A 599 33.96 -11.15 5.90
CA GLN A 599 32.81 -12.05 5.86
C GLN A 599 32.31 -12.08 4.42
N GLY A 600 32.52 -13.20 3.74
CA GLY A 600 31.99 -13.49 2.41
C GLY A 600 31.17 -14.77 2.47
N VAL A 601 30.41 -15.04 1.41
CA VAL A 601 29.61 -16.27 1.32
C VAL A 601 30.56 -17.44 1.15
N GLU A 602 30.54 -18.37 2.10
CA GLU A 602 31.25 -19.65 1.97
C GLU A 602 30.65 -20.42 0.80
N ILE A 603 31.51 -20.79 -0.16
CA ILE A 603 31.11 -21.64 -1.27
C ILE A 603 30.96 -23.05 -0.69
N PRO A 604 29.79 -23.71 -0.83
CA PRO A 604 29.64 -25.07 -0.35
C PRO A 604 30.70 -25.96 -1.01
N THR A 605 31.37 -26.80 -0.21
CA THR A 605 32.22 -27.86 -0.76
C THR A 605 31.33 -28.83 -1.51
N TRP A 606 31.25 -28.70 -2.83
CA TRP A 606 30.43 -29.59 -3.63
C TRP A 606 31.19 -30.88 -3.94
N ASP A 607 30.58 -32.01 -3.60
CA ASP A 607 30.97 -33.27 -4.21
C ASP A 607 30.49 -33.28 -5.66
N THR A 608 31.41 -33.57 -6.59
CA THR A 608 31.10 -33.59 -8.01
C THR A 608 30.17 -34.76 -8.33
N LYS A 609 30.24 -35.86 -7.56
CA LYS A 609 29.35 -37.01 -7.72
C LYS A 609 27.92 -36.67 -7.32
N ASP A 610 27.72 -36.12 -6.13
CA ASP A 610 26.39 -35.69 -5.65
C ASP A 610 25.74 -34.65 -6.58
N MET A 611 26.54 -33.73 -7.14
CA MET A 611 26.05 -32.75 -8.12
C MET A 611 25.61 -33.39 -9.43
N MET A 612 26.30 -34.43 -9.90
CA MET A 612 25.92 -35.16 -11.11
C MET A 612 24.65 -35.98 -10.88
N GLU A 613 24.51 -36.62 -9.72
CA GLU A 613 23.29 -37.37 -9.34
C GLU A 613 22.07 -36.44 -9.21
N ASP A 614 22.22 -35.26 -8.59
CA ASP A 614 21.14 -34.26 -8.51
C ASP A 614 20.80 -33.65 -9.88
N LEU A 615 21.81 -33.44 -10.74
CA LEU A 615 21.57 -33.00 -12.12
C LEU A 615 20.79 -34.06 -12.91
N ASP A 616 21.18 -35.34 -12.85
CA ASP A 616 20.46 -36.46 -13.47
C ASP A 616 19.01 -36.53 -12.97
N GLY A 617 18.79 -36.40 -11.65
CA GLY A 617 17.44 -36.33 -11.06
C GLY A 617 16.59 -35.19 -11.64
N ARG A 618 17.16 -33.99 -11.82
CA ARG A 618 16.47 -32.84 -12.42
C ARG A 618 16.17 -33.02 -13.91
N LEU A 619 17.06 -33.67 -14.66
CA LEU A 619 16.84 -34.02 -16.06
C LEU A 619 15.71 -35.05 -16.21
N ARG A 620 15.64 -36.05 -15.34
CA ARG A 620 14.55 -37.03 -15.30
C ARG A 620 13.21 -36.40 -14.95
N GLU A 621 13.19 -35.47 -14.00
CA GLU A 621 11.99 -34.69 -13.68
C GLU A 621 11.49 -33.90 -14.90
N TRP A 622 12.39 -33.23 -15.63
CA TRP A 622 12.04 -32.53 -16.88
C TRP A 622 11.41 -33.47 -17.91
N ARG A 623 12.04 -34.63 -18.14
CA ARG A 623 11.54 -35.65 -19.08
C ARG A 623 10.16 -36.17 -18.69
N TRP A 624 9.94 -36.42 -17.40
CA TRP A 624 8.65 -36.89 -16.89
C TRP A 624 7.53 -35.88 -17.19
N TRP A 625 7.77 -34.59 -16.95
CA TRP A 625 6.81 -33.53 -17.29
C TRP A 625 6.54 -33.44 -18.80
N TRP A 626 7.60 -33.54 -19.61
CA TRP A 626 7.49 -33.54 -21.07
C TRP A 626 6.60 -34.68 -21.59
N GLN A 627 6.81 -35.90 -21.08
CA GLN A 627 5.99 -37.07 -21.46
C GLN A 627 4.53 -36.92 -21.03
N ARG A 628 4.28 -36.32 -19.87
CA ARG A 628 2.93 -36.09 -19.35
C ARG A 628 2.12 -35.09 -20.20
N MET A 629 2.78 -34.12 -20.83
CA MET A 629 2.17 -33.17 -21.76
C MET A 629 1.75 -33.86 -23.07
N TYR A 630 2.65 -34.63 -23.69
CA TYR A 630 2.40 -35.38 -24.92
C TYR A 630 1.39 -36.52 -24.77
N ALA A 631 1.37 -37.19 -23.61
CA ALA A 631 0.34 -38.18 -23.31
C ALA A 631 -1.07 -37.54 -23.25
N GLY A 632 -1.16 -36.24 -22.96
CA GLY A 632 -2.40 -35.45 -23.07
C GLY A 632 -2.81 -35.17 -24.51
N GLU A 633 -1.87 -34.80 -25.40
CA GLU A 633 -2.13 -34.61 -26.84
C GLU A 633 -2.67 -35.88 -27.49
N CYS A 634 -2.10 -37.05 -27.15
CA CYS A 634 -2.54 -38.34 -27.69
C CYS A 634 -3.97 -38.73 -27.26
N VAL A 635 -4.44 -38.26 -26.10
CA VAL A 635 -5.82 -38.48 -25.62
C VAL A 635 -6.80 -37.51 -26.28
N VAL A 636 -6.38 -36.28 -26.57
CA VAL A 636 -7.22 -35.28 -27.28
C VAL A 636 -7.38 -35.65 -28.76
N GLU A 637 -6.30 -36.08 -29.45
CA GLU A 637 -6.39 -36.58 -30.83
C GLU A 637 -7.20 -37.91 -30.93
N GLN A 638 -7.19 -38.74 -29.89
CA GLN A 638 -8.03 -39.94 -29.82
C GLN A 638 -9.51 -39.63 -29.56
N LEU A 639 -9.84 -38.50 -28.91
CA LEU A 639 -11.23 -38.06 -28.74
C LEU A 639 -11.79 -37.41 -30.00
N GLU A 640 -10.97 -36.68 -30.77
CA GLU A 640 -11.38 -36.11 -32.06
C GLU A 640 -11.51 -37.16 -33.17
N SER A 641 -10.72 -38.24 -33.13
CA SER A 641 -10.83 -39.37 -34.09
C SER A 641 -11.96 -40.36 -33.79
N VAL A 642 -12.64 -40.24 -32.64
CA VAL A 642 -13.86 -41.01 -32.30
C VAL A 642 -15.14 -40.22 -32.63
N ILE A 643 -15.02 -38.96 -33.03
CA ILE A 643 -16.12 -38.15 -33.55
C ILE A 643 -15.86 -37.80 -35.02
N PHE A 644 -15.85 -38.83 -35.88
CA PHE A 644 -16.18 -38.71 -37.31
C PHE A 644 -16.87 -39.97 -37.80
#